data_AF-A0A6G0XEA7-F1
#
_entry.id   AF-A0A6G0XEA7-F1
#
_cell.length_a   1.000
_cell.length_b   1.000
_cell.length_c   1.000
_cell.angle_alpha   90.00
_cell.angle_beta   90.00
_cell.angle_gamma   90.00
#
_symmetry.space_group_name_H-M   'P 1'
#
loop_
_entity.id
_entity.type
_entity.pdbx_description
1 polymer ?
#
loop_
_entity_poly.entity_id
_entity_poly.type
_entity_poly.pdbx_seq_one_letter_code
_entity_poly.pdbx_strand_id
1 'polypeptide(L)'
;MDKRDEETSPPLSESTPLLSGNVQIEVSNSLKENQDKWKSLMQIDETGNTAQEMADDITDALEALKFFDDGDFPRTRADIARSISLSNVVYSPMNHVVHQTVDVDKYLVAASFIQDGIHGRKIGYRIDAQALRMVQWFHSLWYRYLFTAISVGCCALAFVEDVHGSNSYLWLEIIFLTAFSLDVYIRYAMSSDKTKAQFRKREPWATLRFGLLVLTFLDIGLNLCGVPFAQMRYSRIFRPFMVIARRRNIRVVFASCIRALKDVMVILALLLCVVMFFGLMGFLLFADSSVMLNVPYFATLGNSMYNMLLIQSCLPVLMTVMEPYYIQSQWSSIYFVIFVLFTNFFLVKLTIAVSYRTYKKNTEKMLFKRLQKRKIALSKAFELLSDDAAMADPLAIPTVSIESWLKVCQHLKPEWSAEEAEVVFFSSDIHQTRSVDFTQFIQLASIFVNAHVSQRRRRSTFVQGMRVWQHRARNVLLAQTTIYGCPVIYMEVFVGFLICLSVVQATQVNNYALTKSLNHTWRMVGIVLLSLFTVEIAAKLFAFGREEFFNRPFCKFDIVVAGVGWLFYVLTSVNPTFPIVFYDLALAVRSLRVLKLLNLIPPFHNILWTLNRIMPLIWQLTLVILAVVYAFAIVAQGLYGNLLVNFPIARKAQAAAWYLHKEEFQLDTFEHCLVTLFEEATLAGWNSIMDAVYLLTQRSTTLVFFFTYRIAISNILLPIFVGFLVESFSSNQKPATDEEKMDQHTTTVVPSVVSAAPVKPVKYRMTFNRRTSDVQSAMFDFSDKKIQADQYERKIKALVATLDERNEEINQLRAQLNASSVSTEDSATTRSTLSPMPSSEMV
;
A
#
# COMPACT_ATOMS: atom_id res chain seq x y z
N MET A 1 30.48 -5.41 -41.06
CA MET A 1 30.05 -6.36 -42.10
C MET A 1 29.63 -7.63 -41.39
N ASP A 2 28.34 -7.76 -41.14
CA ASP A 2 27.64 -9.03 -40.94
C ASP A 2 26.17 -8.73 -41.22
N LYS A 3 25.65 -9.34 -42.28
CA LYS A 3 24.29 -9.14 -42.80
C LYS A 3 23.29 -9.71 -41.79
N ARG A 4 22.38 -8.88 -41.31
CA ARG A 4 21.13 -9.34 -40.68
C ARG A 4 20.14 -9.54 -41.81
N ASP A 5 19.80 -10.80 -42.07
CA ASP A 5 18.68 -11.15 -42.91
C ASP A 5 17.38 -10.72 -42.20
N GLU A 6 16.59 -9.89 -42.88
CA GLU A 6 15.21 -9.59 -42.52
C GLU A 6 14.36 -10.81 -42.83
N GLU A 7 14.07 -11.64 -41.82
CA GLU A 7 13.00 -12.63 -41.90
C GLU A 7 11.66 -11.93 -41.71
N THR A 8 10.97 -11.70 -42.83
CA THR A 8 9.53 -11.44 -42.89
C THR A 8 8.76 -12.56 -42.22
N SER A 9 7.95 -12.23 -41.21
CA SER A 9 7.02 -13.15 -40.57
C SER A 9 5.98 -13.70 -41.57
N PRO A 10 5.71 -15.01 -41.61
CA PRO A 10 4.64 -15.56 -42.43
C PRO A 10 3.27 -15.35 -41.75
N PRO A 11 2.17 -15.34 -42.50
CA PRO A 11 0.82 -15.29 -41.92
C PRO A 11 0.52 -16.59 -41.17
N LEU A 12 -0.11 -16.47 -39.99
CA LEU A 12 -0.56 -17.59 -39.15
C LEU A 12 -1.58 -18.46 -39.90
N SER A 13 -1.16 -19.63 -40.37
CA SER A 13 -2.05 -20.72 -40.79
C SER A 13 -2.27 -21.72 -39.65
N GLU A 14 -3.46 -22.33 -39.66
CA GLU A 14 -4.05 -23.28 -38.70
C GLU A 14 -3.10 -24.16 -37.84
N SER A 15 -3.30 -24.02 -36.53
CA SER A 15 -3.09 -24.97 -35.42
C SER A 15 -2.15 -26.17 -35.65
N THR A 16 -0.86 -25.99 -35.39
CA THR A 16 0.03 -27.05 -34.92
C THR A 16 0.50 -26.72 -33.50
N PRO A 17 0.49 -27.65 -32.53
CA PRO A 17 0.94 -27.36 -31.16
C PRO A 17 2.45 -27.04 -31.18
N LEU A 18 2.83 -25.85 -30.73
CA LEU A 18 4.23 -25.42 -30.66
C LEU A 18 5.01 -26.18 -29.57
N LEU A 19 4.32 -26.71 -28.55
CA LEU A 19 4.91 -27.52 -27.48
C LEU A 19 4.39 -28.97 -27.53
N SER A 20 5.31 -29.93 -27.61
CA SER A 20 4.98 -31.34 -27.35
C SER A 20 4.66 -31.52 -25.86
N GLY A 21 3.69 -32.38 -25.53
CA GLY A 21 3.07 -32.53 -24.20
C GLY A 21 3.98 -32.94 -23.02
N ASN A 22 5.30 -32.88 -23.16
CA ASN A 22 6.31 -33.22 -22.16
C ASN A 22 6.93 -31.97 -21.52
N VAL A 23 6.11 -31.11 -20.90
CA VAL A 23 6.58 -29.92 -20.18
C VAL A 23 6.45 -30.12 -18.68
N GLN A 24 7.58 -30.21 -17.95
CA GLN A 24 7.57 -30.20 -16.49
C GLN A 24 7.57 -28.75 -15.99
N ILE A 25 6.54 -28.37 -15.24
CA ILE A 25 6.41 -27.03 -14.65
C ILE A 25 6.61 -27.14 -13.14
N GLU A 26 7.64 -26.50 -12.62
CA GLU A 26 7.82 -26.33 -11.17
C GLU A 26 7.02 -25.11 -10.71
N VAL A 27 5.99 -25.35 -9.89
CA VAL A 27 5.18 -24.30 -9.28
C VAL A 27 5.44 -24.27 -7.77
N SER A 28 5.72 -23.10 -7.21
CA SER A 28 5.94 -22.93 -5.77
C SER A 28 4.64 -23.19 -4.98
N ASN A 29 4.69 -23.98 -3.90
CA ASN A 29 3.52 -24.27 -3.06
C ASN A 29 2.87 -23.00 -2.46
N SER A 30 3.66 -21.95 -2.22
CA SER A 30 3.17 -20.63 -1.78
C SER A 30 2.29 -19.92 -2.81
N LEU A 31 2.36 -20.29 -4.10
CA LEU A 31 1.46 -19.79 -5.14
C LEU A 31 0.10 -20.48 -5.05
N LYS A 32 0.11 -21.80 -4.83
CA LYS A 32 -1.09 -22.63 -4.74
C LYS A 32 -1.96 -22.25 -3.54
N GLU A 33 -1.34 -22.07 -2.38
CA GLU A 33 -2.04 -21.59 -1.18
C GLU A 33 -2.61 -20.18 -1.36
N ASN A 34 -1.87 -19.29 -2.04
CA ASN A 34 -2.41 -17.99 -2.43
C ASN A 34 -3.63 -18.17 -3.33
N GLN A 35 -3.54 -18.97 -4.40
CA GLN A 35 -4.66 -19.22 -5.31
C GLN A 35 -5.90 -19.76 -4.60
N ASP A 36 -5.73 -20.70 -3.67
CA ASP A 36 -6.83 -21.27 -2.89
C ASP A 36 -7.46 -20.21 -1.97
N LYS A 37 -6.63 -19.38 -1.33
CA LYS A 37 -7.08 -18.23 -0.54
C LYS A 37 -7.84 -17.20 -1.40
N TRP A 38 -7.44 -16.99 -2.64
CA TRP A 38 -8.14 -16.08 -3.58
C TRP A 38 -9.45 -16.68 -4.09
N LYS A 39 -9.52 -18.01 -4.24
CA LYS A 39 -10.72 -18.72 -4.68
C LYS A 39 -11.86 -18.61 -3.67
N SER A 40 -11.56 -18.80 -2.37
CA SER A 40 -12.56 -18.64 -1.30
C SER A 40 -13.09 -17.20 -1.21
N LEU A 41 -12.23 -16.21 -1.49
CA LEU A 41 -12.52 -14.79 -1.40
C LEU A 41 -13.49 -14.24 -2.47
N MET A 42 -13.65 -14.92 -3.61
CA MET A 42 -14.51 -14.44 -4.71
C MET A 42 -15.97 -14.90 -4.62
N GLN A 43 -16.30 -15.75 -3.65
CA GLN A 43 -17.67 -16.22 -3.42
C GLN A 43 -18.56 -15.19 -2.69
N ILE A 44 -17.98 -14.07 -2.22
CA ILE A 44 -18.71 -13.05 -1.47
C ILE A 44 -19.15 -11.93 -2.41
N ASP A 45 -20.46 -11.86 -2.69
CA ASP A 45 -21.06 -10.77 -3.49
C ASP A 45 -21.71 -9.71 -2.60
N GLU A 46 -21.39 -8.44 -2.88
CA GLU A 46 -22.00 -7.27 -2.26
C GLU A 46 -22.42 -6.33 -3.40
N THR A 47 -23.72 -6.19 -3.61
CA THR A 47 -24.31 -5.38 -4.69
C THR A 47 -24.34 -3.88 -4.32
N GLY A 48 -24.32 -2.99 -5.31
CA GLY A 48 -24.50 -1.54 -5.11
C GLY A 48 -23.23 -0.77 -4.71
N ASN A 49 -22.05 -1.23 -5.10
CA ASN A 49 -20.80 -0.48 -4.90
C ASN A 49 -20.44 0.38 -6.14
N THR A 50 -19.77 1.51 -5.95
CA THR A 50 -19.39 2.43 -7.05
C THR A 50 -18.51 1.79 -8.14
N ALA A 51 -17.78 0.71 -7.82
CA ALA A 51 -16.98 0.03 -8.84
C ALA A 51 -17.85 -0.86 -9.74
N GLN A 52 -18.93 -1.41 -9.19
CA GLN A 52 -19.95 -2.16 -9.92
C GLN A 52 -20.76 -1.21 -10.80
N GLU A 53 -21.24 -0.09 -10.27
CA GLU A 53 -21.93 0.95 -11.08
C GLU A 53 -21.10 1.41 -12.30
N MET A 54 -19.78 1.61 -12.12
CA MET A 54 -18.92 2.00 -13.23
C MET A 54 -18.66 0.87 -14.23
N ALA A 55 -18.72 -0.39 -13.78
CA ALA A 55 -18.58 -1.55 -14.67
C ALA A 55 -19.87 -1.83 -15.42
N ASP A 56 -21.02 -1.63 -14.77
CA ASP A 56 -22.36 -1.73 -15.38
C ASP A 56 -22.51 -0.67 -16.48
N ASP A 57 -22.03 0.56 -16.25
CA ASP A 57 -21.98 1.62 -17.28
C ASP A 57 -21.15 1.27 -18.52
N ILE A 58 -20.16 0.39 -18.36
CA ILE A 58 -19.25 -0.03 -19.42
C ILE A 58 -19.86 -1.15 -20.24
N THR A 59 -20.81 -1.90 -19.67
CA THR A 59 -21.54 -2.96 -20.38
C THR A 59 -22.25 -2.43 -21.62
N ASP A 60 -22.93 -1.29 -21.52
CA ASP A 60 -23.57 -0.60 -22.66
C ASP A 60 -22.58 -0.35 -23.81
N ALA A 61 -21.34 0.05 -23.46
CA ALA A 61 -20.28 0.33 -24.44
C ALA A 61 -19.61 -0.95 -24.98
N LEU A 62 -19.59 -2.03 -24.20
CA LEU A 62 -19.11 -3.34 -24.63
C LEU A 62 -20.11 -4.04 -25.55
N GLU A 63 -21.41 -3.91 -25.28
CA GLU A 63 -22.47 -4.41 -26.16
C GLU A 63 -22.37 -3.75 -27.53
N ALA A 64 -22.17 -2.43 -27.56
CA ALA A 64 -21.92 -1.71 -28.81
C ALA A 64 -20.69 -2.25 -29.58
N LEU A 65 -19.65 -2.74 -28.90
CA LEU A 65 -18.48 -3.35 -29.54
C LEU A 65 -18.75 -4.77 -30.07
N LYS A 66 -19.62 -5.55 -29.42
CA LYS A 66 -20.00 -6.91 -29.85
C LYS A 66 -20.81 -6.90 -31.15
N PHE A 67 -21.67 -5.90 -31.36
CA PHE A 67 -22.50 -5.77 -32.57
C PHE A 67 -21.71 -5.54 -33.88
N PHE A 68 -20.41 -5.21 -33.82
CA PHE A 68 -19.59 -4.99 -35.02
C PHE A 68 -18.72 -6.19 -35.42
N ASP A 69 -18.73 -7.30 -34.67
CA ASP A 69 -18.01 -8.54 -35.01
C ASP A 69 -18.82 -9.43 -36.00
N ASP A 70 -20.11 -9.10 -36.26
CA ASP A 70 -20.97 -9.80 -37.20
C ASP A 70 -20.74 -9.36 -38.66
N GLY A 71 -19.79 -10.02 -39.33
CA GLY A 71 -19.95 -10.57 -40.69
C GLY A 71 -20.11 -9.67 -41.92
N ASP A 72 -20.62 -8.44 -41.85
CA ASP A 72 -20.84 -7.59 -43.03
C ASP A 72 -20.22 -6.20 -42.84
N PHE A 73 -18.99 -6.06 -43.32
CA PHE A 73 -18.43 -4.75 -43.66
C PHE A 73 -19.13 -4.22 -44.92
N PRO A 74 -19.91 -3.12 -44.88
CA PRO A 74 -20.28 -2.45 -46.11
C PRO A 74 -19.03 -1.77 -46.70
N ARG A 75 -18.45 -2.40 -47.73
CA ARG A 75 -17.70 -1.68 -48.76
C ARG A 75 -18.76 -0.89 -49.55
N THR A 76 -18.67 0.41 -49.72
CA THR A 76 -17.72 0.97 -50.69
C THR A 76 -17.83 2.50 -50.79
N ARG A 77 -16.76 3.06 -51.34
CA ARG A 77 -16.65 4.36 -52.02
C ARG A 77 -17.40 4.43 -53.37
N ALA A 78 -18.31 3.49 -53.67
CA ALA A 78 -18.84 3.25 -55.02
C ALA A 78 -20.31 3.70 -55.22
N ASP A 79 -21.07 3.92 -54.14
CA ASP A 79 -22.45 4.47 -54.25
C ASP A 79 -22.49 6.00 -54.38
N ILE A 80 -21.35 6.67 -54.19
CA ILE A 80 -21.22 8.13 -54.26
C ILE A 80 -20.98 8.63 -55.71
N ALA A 81 -20.61 7.75 -56.63
CA ALA A 81 -20.21 8.16 -57.98
C ALA A 81 -21.32 8.11 -59.04
N ARG A 82 -22.55 7.70 -58.70
CA ARG A 82 -23.66 7.67 -59.66
C ARG A 82 -24.87 8.44 -59.14
N SER A 83 -25.17 9.51 -59.85
CA SER A 83 -26.42 10.27 -59.87
C SER A 83 -26.66 11.30 -58.76
N ILE A 84 -25.76 12.27 -58.73
CA ILE A 84 -26.20 13.67 -58.73
C ILE A 84 -27.08 13.86 -59.97
N SER A 85 -28.38 14.11 -59.77
CA SER A 85 -29.29 14.63 -60.79
C SER A 85 -30.40 15.43 -60.11
N LEU A 86 -30.17 16.74 -60.08
CA LEU A 86 -31.11 17.86 -60.06
C LEU A 86 -32.43 17.77 -59.25
N SER A 87 -32.54 18.82 -58.42
CA SER A 87 -33.72 19.66 -58.16
C SER A 87 -34.68 19.25 -57.04
N ASN A 88 -34.80 20.21 -56.11
CA ASN A 88 -35.93 20.51 -55.25
C ASN A 88 -36.33 19.45 -54.21
N VAL A 89 -36.19 19.82 -52.93
CA VAL A 89 -37.31 20.08 -52.00
C VAL A 89 -36.75 20.22 -50.57
N VAL A 90 -36.93 21.43 -50.03
CA VAL A 90 -37.12 21.85 -48.63
C VAL A 90 -36.78 20.83 -47.53
N TYR A 91 -35.82 21.14 -46.63
CA TYR A 91 -35.83 20.63 -45.25
C TYR A 91 -35.13 21.53 -44.19
N SER A 92 -35.69 21.39 -43.00
CA SER A 92 -35.52 21.98 -41.66
C SER A 92 -34.11 21.96 -41.04
N PRO A 93 -33.81 22.79 -40.00
CA PRO A 93 -32.54 22.73 -39.27
C PRO A 93 -32.62 21.78 -38.06
N MET A 94 -31.73 20.80 -37.98
CA MET A 94 -31.34 20.20 -36.69
C MET A 94 -29.91 19.64 -36.73
N ASN A 95 -29.19 19.89 -35.64
CA ASN A 95 -27.75 19.80 -35.47
C ASN A 95 -27.17 18.39 -35.62
N HIS A 96 -26.08 18.31 -36.38
CA HIS A 96 -25.19 17.15 -36.51
C HIS A 96 -24.54 16.72 -35.19
N VAL A 97 -24.81 15.50 -34.74
CA VAL A 97 -23.93 14.75 -33.83
C VAL A 97 -23.04 13.85 -34.70
N VAL A 98 -21.75 14.17 -34.74
CA VAL A 98 -20.71 13.40 -35.42
C VAL A 98 -20.34 12.20 -34.55
N HIS A 99 -20.85 11.00 -34.86
CA HIS A 99 -20.34 9.76 -34.28
C HIS A 99 -19.09 9.32 -35.06
N GLN A 100 -17.91 9.58 -34.50
CA GLN A 100 -16.64 8.99 -34.94
C GLN A 100 -16.60 7.51 -34.56
N THR A 101 -16.56 6.63 -35.55
CA THR A 101 -16.34 5.19 -35.41
C THR A 101 -14.88 4.92 -35.04
N VAL A 102 -14.62 4.36 -33.85
CA VAL A 102 -13.25 4.03 -33.38
C VAL A 102 -13.04 2.52 -33.45
N ASP A 103 -12.14 2.13 -34.35
CA ASP A 103 -11.62 0.77 -34.55
C ASP A 103 -10.71 0.39 -33.34
N VAL A 104 -11.25 -0.32 -32.34
CA VAL A 104 -10.50 -0.73 -31.13
C VAL A 104 -10.51 -2.25 -31.01
N ASP A 105 -9.32 -2.86 -31.01
CA ASP A 105 -9.16 -4.30 -30.82
C ASP A 105 -9.71 -4.77 -29.46
N LYS A 106 -10.62 -5.75 -29.48
CA LYS A 106 -11.20 -6.37 -28.28
C LYS A 106 -10.15 -6.94 -27.34
N TYR A 107 -9.03 -7.46 -27.86
CA TYR A 107 -7.96 -8.03 -27.05
C TYR A 107 -7.19 -6.96 -26.27
N LEU A 108 -7.06 -5.74 -26.82
CA LEU A 108 -6.47 -4.60 -26.13
C LEU A 108 -7.34 -4.12 -24.96
N VAL A 109 -8.66 -4.10 -25.15
CA VAL A 109 -9.63 -3.75 -24.10
C VAL A 109 -9.59 -4.80 -22.99
N ALA A 110 -9.65 -6.09 -23.33
CA ALA A 110 -9.56 -7.18 -22.37
C ALA A 110 -8.24 -7.15 -21.58
N ALA A 111 -7.11 -6.91 -22.26
CA ALA A 111 -5.81 -6.74 -21.60
C ALA A 111 -5.82 -5.59 -20.58
N SER A 112 -6.43 -4.45 -20.92
CA SER A 112 -6.54 -3.30 -20.00
C SER A 112 -7.35 -3.64 -18.74
N PHE A 113 -8.47 -4.36 -18.88
CA PHE A 113 -9.30 -4.81 -17.76
C PHE A 113 -8.60 -5.83 -16.88
N ILE A 114 -7.87 -6.79 -17.48
CA ILE A 114 -7.04 -7.74 -16.73
C ILE A 114 -5.98 -6.96 -15.93
N GLN A 115 -5.30 -6.00 -16.56
CA GLN A 115 -4.30 -5.17 -15.88
C GLN A 115 -4.91 -4.37 -14.72
N ASP A 116 -6.12 -3.83 -14.89
CA ASP A 116 -6.82 -3.11 -13.84
C ASP A 116 -7.30 -4.02 -12.71
N GLY A 117 -7.80 -5.21 -13.02
CA GLY A 117 -8.18 -6.24 -12.05
C GLY A 117 -6.97 -6.70 -11.22
N ILE A 118 -5.85 -6.98 -11.86
CA ILE A 118 -4.56 -7.31 -11.22
C ILE A 118 -4.13 -6.24 -10.21
N HIS A 119 -4.35 -4.97 -10.53
CA HIS A 119 -4.00 -3.87 -9.64
C HIS A 119 -5.18 -3.47 -8.72
N GLY A 120 -6.34 -4.10 -8.86
CA GLY A 120 -7.59 -3.82 -8.16
C GLY A 120 -8.11 -2.40 -8.40
N ARG A 121 -7.94 -1.84 -9.60
CA ARG A 121 -8.38 -0.48 -9.98
C ARG A 121 -9.87 -0.50 -10.34
N LYS A 122 -10.50 0.69 -10.34
CA LYS A 122 -11.87 0.84 -10.86
C LYS A 122 -11.79 1.02 -12.37
N ILE A 123 -12.68 0.40 -13.12
CA ILE A 123 -12.83 0.62 -14.56
C ILE A 123 -13.82 1.78 -14.71
N GLY A 124 -13.42 2.87 -15.35
CA GLY A 124 -14.24 4.10 -15.42
C GLY A 124 -13.72 5.12 -16.43
N TYR A 125 -12.97 4.64 -17.42
CA TYR A 125 -12.40 5.41 -18.52
C TYR A 125 -13.16 5.11 -19.81
N ARG A 126 -12.97 5.96 -20.81
CA ARG A 126 -13.59 5.79 -22.13
C ARG A 126 -12.89 4.68 -22.92
N ILE A 127 -13.65 3.90 -23.70
CA ILE A 127 -13.14 2.77 -24.48
C ILE A 127 -12.70 3.25 -25.88
N ASP A 128 -11.76 4.18 -25.92
CA ASP A 128 -11.12 4.63 -27.16
C ASP A 128 -9.66 4.25 -27.16
N ALA A 129 -9.06 4.04 -28.34
CA ALA A 129 -7.62 3.83 -28.48
C ALA A 129 -6.78 4.92 -27.78
N GLN A 130 -7.19 6.19 -27.88
CA GLN A 130 -6.49 7.30 -27.23
C GLN A 130 -6.62 7.25 -25.71
N ALA A 131 -7.81 6.97 -25.18
CA ALA A 131 -8.06 6.88 -23.75
C ALA A 131 -7.31 5.69 -23.13
N LEU A 132 -7.31 4.53 -23.79
CA LEU A 132 -6.55 3.35 -23.37
C LEU A 132 -5.04 3.61 -23.33
N ARG A 133 -4.47 4.28 -24.35
CA ARG A 133 -3.06 4.70 -24.33
C ARG A 133 -2.76 5.68 -23.18
N MET A 134 -3.64 6.65 -22.93
CA MET A 134 -3.50 7.57 -21.80
C MET A 134 -3.52 6.83 -20.46
N VAL A 135 -4.41 5.85 -20.29
CA VAL A 135 -4.51 5.01 -19.08
C VAL A 135 -3.22 4.19 -18.88
N GLN A 136 -2.71 3.54 -19.92
CA GLN A 136 -1.45 2.78 -19.88
C GLN A 136 -0.27 3.68 -19.50
N TRP A 137 -0.15 4.85 -20.13
CA TRP A 137 0.91 5.82 -19.84
C TRP A 137 0.81 6.38 -18.42
N PHE A 138 -0.39 6.78 -17.99
CA PHE A 138 -0.65 7.32 -16.65
C PHE A 138 -0.37 6.32 -15.53
N HIS A 139 -0.53 5.02 -15.80
CA HIS A 139 -0.24 3.94 -14.86
C HIS A 139 1.17 3.33 -15.02
N SER A 140 1.95 3.78 -16.01
CA SER A 140 3.34 3.38 -16.19
C SER A 140 4.17 3.61 -14.93
N LEU A 141 5.21 2.79 -14.73
CA LEU A 141 6.13 2.96 -13.60
C LEU A 141 6.86 4.29 -13.68
N TRP A 142 7.35 4.65 -14.87
CA TRP A 142 8.07 5.88 -15.14
C TRP A 142 7.27 7.12 -14.74
N TYR A 143 6.04 7.28 -15.26
CA TYR A 143 5.21 8.45 -14.95
C TYR A 143 4.90 8.55 -13.45
N ARG A 144 4.69 7.41 -12.78
CA ARG A 144 4.51 7.37 -11.33
C ARG A 144 5.75 7.85 -10.57
N TYR A 145 6.96 7.46 -10.98
CA TYR A 145 8.20 7.92 -10.35
C TYR A 145 8.45 9.39 -10.63
N LEU A 146 8.27 9.84 -11.86
CA LEU A 146 8.39 11.24 -12.27
C LEU A 146 7.50 12.14 -11.41
N PHE A 147 6.20 11.83 -11.31
CA PHE A 147 5.28 12.61 -10.48
C PHE A 147 5.66 12.59 -9.00
N THR A 148 6.16 11.45 -8.50
CA THR A 148 6.62 11.36 -7.11
C THR A 148 7.84 12.26 -6.89
N ALA A 149 8.79 12.29 -7.83
CA ALA A 149 9.95 13.18 -7.77
C ALA A 149 9.55 14.65 -7.82
N ILE A 150 8.63 15.04 -8.72
CA ILE A 150 8.06 16.40 -8.78
C ILE A 150 7.41 16.79 -7.45
N SER A 151 6.63 15.89 -6.86
CA SER A 151 5.94 16.14 -5.60
C SER A 151 6.90 16.27 -4.42
N VAL A 152 7.92 15.42 -4.36
CA VAL A 152 8.98 15.50 -3.34
C VAL A 152 9.80 16.77 -3.53
N GLY A 153 10.13 17.16 -4.77
CA GLY A 153 10.79 18.42 -5.07
C GLY A 153 9.98 19.65 -4.64
N CYS A 154 8.66 19.62 -4.81
CA CYS A 154 7.77 20.67 -4.31
C CYS A 154 7.76 20.76 -2.77
N CYS A 155 7.76 19.63 -2.06
CA CYS A 155 7.93 19.64 -0.61
C CYS A 155 9.33 20.11 -0.19
N ALA A 156 10.38 19.73 -0.92
CA ALA A 156 11.76 20.10 -0.63
C ALA A 156 12.02 21.62 -0.81
N LEU A 157 11.19 22.31 -1.58
CA LEU A 157 11.24 23.77 -1.74
C LEU A 157 11.11 24.48 -0.37
N ALA A 158 10.43 23.90 0.61
CA ALA A 158 10.31 24.47 1.95
C ALA A 158 11.64 24.61 2.71
N PHE A 159 12.67 23.83 2.35
CA PHE A 159 14.00 23.98 2.95
C PHE A 159 14.75 25.22 2.47
N VAL A 160 14.35 25.79 1.34
CA VAL A 160 15.04 26.92 0.71
C VAL A 160 14.18 28.19 0.75
N GLU A 161 12.87 28.04 0.91
CA GLU A 161 11.95 29.17 1.00
C GLU A 161 11.93 29.81 2.38
N ASP A 162 12.20 31.10 2.43
CA ASP A 162 11.91 31.91 3.60
C ASP A 162 10.40 32.23 3.68
N VAL A 163 9.87 32.28 4.90
CA VAL A 163 8.48 32.68 5.16
C VAL A 163 8.28 34.20 5.00
N HIS A 164 9.35 34.99 5.10
CA HIS A 164 9.27 36.45 5.26
C HIS A 164 9.69 37.29 4.03
N GLY A 165 9.58 36.75 2.81
CA GLY A 165 9.43 37.63 1.63
C GLY A 165 10.35 37.42 0.43
N SER A 166 11.07 36.30 0.29
CA SER A 166 11.79 36.04 -0.96
C SER A 166 10.90 35.32 -1.98
N ASN A 167 10.43 36.05 -3.00
CA ASN A 167 9.71 35.46 -4.15
C ASN A 167 10.65 34.75 -5.14
N SER A 168 11.93 34.59 -4.81
CA SER A 168 12.97 34.07 -5.72
C SER A 168 12.68 32.67 -6.26
N TYR A 169 11.96 31.84 -5.51
CA TYR A 169 11.63 30.46 -5.88
C TYR A 169 10.19 30.25 -6.37
N LEU A 170 9.41 31.33 -6.52
CA LEU A 170 8.00 31.27 -6.91
C LEU A 170 7.80 30.68 -8.33
N TRP A 171 8.76 30.92 -9.24
CA TRP A 171 8.72 30.36 -10.59
C TRP A 171 8.84 28.82 -10.59
N LEU A 172 9.67 28.23 -9.72
CA LEU A 172 9.78 26.77 -9.56
C LEU A 172 8.47 26.17 -9.07
N GLU A 173 7.80 26.86 -8.14
CA GLU A 173 6.50 26.43 -7.65
C GLU A 173 5.43 26.45 -8.74
N ILE A 174 5.41 27.48 -9.59
CA ILE A 174 4.52 27.52 -10.76
C ILE A 174 4.78 26.34 -11.71
N ILE A 175 6.04 25.97 -11.93
CA ILE A 175 6.39 24.77 -12.74
C ILE A 175 5.81 23.49 -12.10
N PHE A 176 5.90 23.34 -10.78
CA PHE A 176 5.30 22.19 -10.11
C PHE A 176 3.77 22.20 -10.17
N LEU A 177 3.14 23.35 -9.97
CA LEU A 177 1.68 23.50 -10.02
C LEU A 177 1.12 23.25 -11.43
N THR A 178 1.82 23.67 -12.48
CA THR A 178 1.44 23.36 -13.86
C THR A 178 1.54 21.86 -14.15
N ALA A 179 2.60 21.19 -13.68
CA ALA A 179 2.72 19.73 -13.76
C ALA A 179 1.60 18.99 -12.99
N PHE A 180 1.22 19.49 -11.81
CA PHE A 180 0.10 18.93 -11.05
C PHE A 180 -1.25 19.14 -11.73
N SER A 181 -1.45 20.30 -12.34
CA SER A 181 -2.66 20.64 -13.11
C SER A 181 -2.79 19.74 -14.32
N LEU A 182 -1.69 19.51 -15.05
CA LEU A 182 -1.64 18.57 -16.17
C LEU A 182 -2.00 17.14 -15.73
N ASP A 183 -1.49 16.67 -14.59
CA ASP A 183 -1.80 15.32 -14.10
C ASP A 183 -3.30 15.15 -13.73
N VAL A 184 -3.93 16.17 -13.13
CA VAL A 184 -5.37 16.17 -12.86
C VAL A 184 -6.17 16.21 -14.17
N TYR A 185 -5.73 17.05 -15.12
CA TYR A 185 -6.33 17.15 -16.45
C TYR A 185 -6.29 15.82 -17.20
N ILE A 186 -5.16 15.12 -17.22
CA ILE A 186 -5.02 13.81 -17.87
C ILE A 186 -5.98 12.79 -17.24
N ARG A 187 -6.14 12.81 -15.90
CA ARG A 187 -7.13 11.96 -15.21
C ARG A 187 -8.57 12.28 -15.63
N TYR A 188 -8.90 13.55 -15.77
CA TYR A 188 -10.22 13.99 -16.22
C TYR A 188 -10.46 13.62 -17.70
N ALA A 189 -9.50 13.87 -18.58
CA ALA A 189 -9.58 13.62 -20.02
C ALA A 189 -9.80 12.14 -20.35
N MET A 190 -9.18 11.22 -19.62
CA MET A 190 -9.37 9.77 -19.83
C MET A 190 -10.65 9.20 -19.19
N SER A 191 -11.36 9.96 -18.35
CA SER A 191 -12.58 9.48 -17.70
C SER A 191 -13.74 9.34 -18.69
N SER A 192 -14.63 8.35 -18.49
CA SER A 192 -15.89 8.22 -19.26
C SER A 192 -16.80 9.42 -19.02
N ASP A 193 -17.71 9.73 -19.94
CA ASP A 193 -18.57 10.92 -19.87
C ASP A 193 -19.54 10.88 -18.69
N LYS A 194 -20.09 9.70 -18.35
CA LYS A 194 -20.82 9.47 -17.08
C LYS A 194 -19.94 9.77 -15.87
N THR A 195 -18.66 9.36 -15.91
CA THR A 195 -17.68 9.63 -14.86
C THR A 195 -17.28 11.10 -14.79
N LYS A 196 -17.22 11.83 -15.91
CA LYS A 196 -16.98 13.29 -15.93
C LYS A 196 -18.16 14.05 -15.31
N ALA A 197 -19.40 13.70 -15.65
CA ALA A 197 -20.59 14.32 -15.06
C ALA A 197 -20.63 14.12 -13.53
N GLN A 198 -20.22 12.94 -13.05
CA GLN A 198 -20.22 12.59 -11.63
C GLN A 198 -18.80 12.58 -11.00
N PHE A 199 -17.85 13.35 -11.53
CA PHE A 199 -16.43 13.25 -11.18
C PHE A 199 -16.16 13.38 -9.67
N ARG A 200 -16.88 14.28 -9.00
CA ARG A 200 -16.80 14.51 -7.55
C ARG A 200 -17.15 13.27 -6.71
N LYS A 201 -18.20 12.52 -7.09
CA LYS A 201 -18.63 11.33 -6.36
C LYS A 201 -17.73 10.13 -6.67
N ARG A 202 -17.37 9.98 -7.95
CA ARG A 202 -16.66 8.82 -8.48
C ARG A 202 -15.15 8.85 -8.21
N GLU A 203 -14.54 10.03 -8.25
CA GLU A 203 -13.12 10.32 -8.05
C GLU A 203 -12.87 11.42 -7.00
N PRO A 204 -13.17 11.15 -5.71
CA PRO A 204 -13.07 12.16 -4.64
C PRO A 204 -11.64 12.67 -4.43
N TRP A 205 -10.63 11.82 -4.63
CA TRP A 205 -9.22 12.20 -4.45
C TRP A 205 -8.68 13.07 -5.57
N ALA A 206 -9.17 12.90 -6.81
CA ALA A 206 -8.81 13.79 -7.90
C ALA A 206 -9.48 15.16 -7.72
N THR A 207 -10.72 15.16 -7.23
CA THR A 207 -11.47 16.37 -6.88
C THR A 207 -10.80 17.14 -5.74
N LEU A 208 -10.33 16.44 -4.69
CA LEU A 208 -9.54 17.06 -3.62
C LEU A 208 -8.29 17.74 -4.16
N ARG A 209 -7.54 17.07 -5.04
CA ARG A 209 -6.34 17.66 -5.66
C ARG A 209 -6.65 18.89 -6.51
N PHE A 210 -7.73 18.85 -7.28
CA PHE A 210 -8.19 20.02 -8.02
C PHE A 210 -8.50 21.19 -7.08
N GLY A 211 -9.24 20.94 -6.00
CA GLY A 211 -9.52 21.95 -4.98
C GLY A 211 -8.27 22.52 -4.30
N LEU A 212 -7.29 21.66 -3.95
CA LEU A 212 -6.01 22.08 -3.41
C LEU A 212 -5.20 22.92 -4.40
N LEU A 213 -5.22 22.57 -5.69
CA LEU A 213 -4.57 23.36 -6.73
C LEU A 213 -5.19 24.75 -6.86
N VAL A 214 -6.52 24.83 -6.91
CA VAL A 214 -7.24 26.11 -6.93
C VAL A 214 -6.89 26.96 -5.71
N LEU A 215 -6.85 26.35 -4.52
CA LEU A 215 -6.45 27.04 -3.29
C LEU A 215 -5.01 27.57 -3.37
N THR A 216 -4.06 26.78 -3.87
CA THR A 216 -2.65 27.21 -4.02
C THR A 216 -2.48 28.31 -5.05
N PHE A 217 -3.20 28.25 -6.18
CA PHE A 217 -3.18 29.32 -7.19
C PHE A 217 -3.80 30.61 -6.64
N LEU A 218 -4.89 30.50 -5.87
CA LEU A 218 -5.51 31.64 -5.22
C LEU A 218 -4.55 32.29 -4.21
N ASP A 219 -3.88 31.50 -3.37
CA ASP A 219 -2.90 32.00 -2.40
C ASP A 219 -1.71 32.71 -3.07
N ILE A 220 -1.18 32.14 -4.16
CA ILE A 220 -0.14 32.79 -4.97
C ILE A 220 -0.65 34.09 -5.58
N GLY A 221 -1.87 34.11 -6.14
CA GLY A 221 -2.47 35.31 -6.70
C GLY A 221 -2.64 36.41 -5.65
N LEU A 222 -3.12 36.07 -4.46
CA LEU A 222 -3.27 37.02 -3.34
C LEU A 222 -1.92 37.53 -2.83
N ASN A 223 -0.89 36.67 -2.79
CA ASN A 223 0.47 37.07 -2.43
C ASN A 223 1.06 38.07 -3.44
N LEU A 224 0.85 37.84 -4.75
CA LEU A 224 1.26 38.78 -5.80
C LEU A 224 0.51 40.12 -5.73
N CYS A 225 -0.75 40.10 -5.27
CA CYS A 225 -1.52 41.32 -4.99
C CYS A 225 -1.12 42.05 -3.69
N GLY A 226 -0.14 41.53 -2.93
CA GLY A 226 0.38 42.17 -1.72
C GLY A 226 -0.51 42.05 -0.48
N VAL A 227 -1.42 41.07 -0.44
CA VAL A 227 -2.35 40.91 0.68
C VAL A 227 -1.63 40.37 1.94
N PRO A 228 -1.68 41.03 3.11
CA PRO A 228 -0.84 40.70 4.27
C PRO A 228 -0.99 39.26 4.79
N PHE A 229 -2.21 38.70 4.81
CA PHE A 229 -2.41 37.33 5.28
C PHE A 229 -1.86 36.28 4.31
N ALA A 230 -1.76 36.61 3.02
CA ALA A 230 -1.26 35.72 1.97
C ALA A 230 0.28 35.71 1.92
N GLN A 231 0.95 36.68 2.56
CA GLN A 231 2.41 36.73 2.66
C GLN A 231 2.99 35.54 3.45
N MET A 232 2.24 34.98 4.40
CA MET A 232 2.63 33.81 5.18
C MET A 232 2.50 32.48 4.41
N ARG A 233 1.81 32.50 3.26
CA ARG A 233 1.68 31.38 2.30
C ARG A 233 1.28 30.04 2.95
N TYR A 234 0.17 30.04 3.69
CA TYR A 234 -0.33 28.83 4.37
C TYR A 234 -0.71 27.69 3.41
N SER A 235 -0.90 27.97 2.11
CA SER A 235 -1.14 26.91 1.12
C SER A 235 -0.01 25.87 1.04
N ARG A 236 1.22 26.22 1.47
CA ARG A 236 2.38 25.32 1.57
C ARG A 236 2.10 24.07 2.41
N ILE A 237 1.22 24.15 3.40
CA ILE A 237 0.79 23.05 4.27
C ILE A 237 0.28 21.85 3.46
N PHE A 238 -0.33 22.11 2.30
CA PHE A 238 -0.97 21.08 1.49
C PHE A 238 -0.04 20.38 0.50
N ARG A 239 1.25 20.76 0.38
CA ARG A 239 2.19 20.14 -0.56
C ARG A 239 2.36 18.62 -0.34
N PRO A 240 2.55 18.09 0.89
CA PRO A 240 2.61 16.65 1.12
C PRO A 240 1.33 15.91 0.71
N PHE A 241 0.17 16.59 0.77
CA PHE A 241 -1.09 16.00 0.36
C PHE A 241 -1.15 15.70 -1.14
N MET A 242 -0.36 16.36 -1.98
CA MET A 242 -0.25 16.02 -3.40
C MET A 242 0.37 14.62 -3.61
N VAL A 243 1.39 14.27 -2.80
CA VAL A 243 1.97 12.90 -2.78
C VAL A 243 0.94 11.89 -2.28
N ILE A 244 0.32 12.19 -1.14
CA ILE A 244 -0.66 11.32 -0.49
C ILE A 244 -1.81 11.03 -1.45
N ALA A 245 -2.43 12.07 -2.02
CA ALA A 245 -3.60 11.96 -2.88
C ALA A 245 -3.32 11.28 -4.24
N ARG A 246 -2.06 11.26 -4.70
CA ARG A 246 -1.68 10.52 -5.91
C ARG A 246 -1.45 9.04 -5.65
N ARG A 247 -0.62 8.70 -4.65
CA ARG A 247 -0.17 7.31 -4.42
C ARG A 247 -1.25 6.51 -3.71
N ARG A 248 -1.83 5.54 -4.42
CA ARG A 248 -2.92 4.70 -3.92
C ARG A 248 -2.66 4.10 -2.53
N ASN A 249 -1.50 3.49 -2.31
CA ASN A 249 -1.21 2.80 -1.04
C ASN A 249 -1.14 3.81 0.13
N ILE A 250 -0.57 5.00 -0.11
CA ILE A 250 -0.50 6.06 0.90
C ILE A 250 -1.89 6.63 1.17
N ARG A 251 -2.71 6.91 0.14
CA ARG A 251 -4.12 7.31 0.30
C ARG A 251 -4.91 6.38 1.19
N VAL A 252 -4.72 5.09 0.94
CA VAL A 252 -5.39 4.00 1.65
C VAL A 252 -5.05 4.08 3.14
N VAL A 253 -3.77 4.17 3.46
CA VAL A 253 -3.27 4.25 4.83
C VAL A 253 -3.77 5.54 5.50
N PHE A 254 -3.61 6.67 4.84
CA PHE A 254 -4.08 7.97 5.32
C PHE A 254 -5.59 8.01 5.60
N ALA A 255 -6.40 7.49 4.68
CA ALA A 255 -7.85 7.40 4.85
C ALA A 255 -8.26 6.44 5.96
N SER A 256 -7.47 5.39 6.22
CA SER A 256 -7.68 4.51 7.37
C SER A 256 -7.35 5.22 8.68
N CYS A 257 -6.28 6.02 8.73
CA CYS A 257 -5.95 6.85 9.91
C CYS A 257 -7.05 7.88 10.21
N ILE A 258 -7.55 8.61 9.20
CA ILE A 258 -8.67 9.57 9.40
C ILE A 258 -9.94 8.87 9.89
N ARG A 259 -10.26 7.68 9.36
CA ARG A 259 -11.42 6.93 9.86
C ARG A 259 -11.22 6.43 11.29
N ALA A 260 -10.00 6.04 11.65
CA ALA A 260 -9.65 5.66 13.02
C ALA A 260 -9.69 6.83 14.01
N LEU A 261 -9.37 8.04 13.54
CA LEU A 261 -9.44 9.26 14.34
C LEU A 261 -10.82 9.45 14.98
N LYS A 262 -11.91 9.22 14.24
CA LYS A 262 -13.28 9.39 14.77
C LYS A 262 -13.53 8.60 16.06
N ASP A 263 -13.08 7.36 16.12
CA ASP A 263 -13.27 6.50 17.28
C ASP A 263 -12.30 6.89 18.42
N VAL A 264 -11.09 7.31 18.08
CA VAL A 264 -10.09 7.82 19.04
C VAL A 264 -10.56 9.14 19.69
N MET A 265 -11.27 10.01 18.96
CA MET A 265 -11.78 11.27 19.50
C MET A 265 -12.72 11.08 20.70
N VAL A 266 -13.47 9.97 20.77
CA VAL A 266 -14.35 9.68 21.91
C VAL A 266 -13.54 9.42 23.18
N ILE A 267 -12.43 8.69 23.06
CA ILE A 267 -11.53 8.39 24.18
C ILE A 267 -10.75 9.63 24.58
N LEU A 268 -10.33 10.44 23.59
CA LEU A 268 -9.69 11.72 23.86
C LEU A 268 -10.64 12.67 24.60
N ALA A 269 -11.93 12.70 24.25
CA ALA A 269 -12.93 13.47 24.98
C ALA A 269 -13.10 12.95 26.42
N LEU A 270 -13.14 11.63 26.62
CA LEU A 270 -13.15 11.03 27.96
C LEU A 270 -11.90 11.43 28.76
N LEU A 271 -10.72 11.38 28.14
CA LEU A 271 -9.47 11.81 28.75
C LEU A 271 -9.53 13.28 29.17
N LEU A 272 -10.02 14.16 28.30
CA LEU A 272 -10.16 15.58 28.62
C LEU A 272 -11.13 15.80 29.78
N CYS A 273 -12.27 15.11 29.81
CA CYS A 273 -13.23 15.18 30.93
C CYS A 273 -12.58 14.76 32.26
N VAL A 274 -11.79 13.69 32.23
CA VAL A 274 -11.08 13.19 33.41
C VAL A 274 -10.00 14.17 33.86
N VAL A 275 -9.23 14.74 32.93
CA VAL A 275 -8.23 15.78 33.24
C VAL A 275 -8.90 17.01 33.84
N MET A 276 -10.04 17.45 33.30
CA MET A 276 -10.82 18.57 33.86
C MET A 276 -11.37 18.25 35.24
N PHE A 277 -11.86 17.03 35.47
CA PHE A 277 -12.33 16.58 36.78
C PHE A 277 -11.20 16.59 37.83
N PHE A 278 -10.05 16.00 37.49
CA PHE A 278 -8.89 16.01 38.38
C PHE A 278 -8.34 17.42 38.57
N GLY A 279 -8.39 18.30 37.56
CA GLY A 279 -8.05 19.72 37.71
C GLY A 279 -8.99 20.44 38.68
N LEU A 280 -10.30 20.22 38.58
CA LEU A 280 -11.24 20.78 39.56
C LEU A 280 -10.97 20.24 40.97
N MET A 281 -10.77 18.92 41.10
CA MET A 281 -10.47 18.29 42.39
C MET A 281 -9.15 18.79 42.97
N GLY A 282 -8.12 18.97 42.14
CA GLY A 282 -6.82 19.47 42.56
C GLY A 282 -6.90 20.93 43.04
N PHE A 283 -7.67 21.77 42.35
CA PHE A 283 -7.95 23.13 42.81
C PHE A 283 -8.62 23.11 44.20
N LEU A 284 -9.66 22.28 44.39
CA LEU A 284 -10.35 22.18 45.68
C LEU A 284 -9.48 21.64 46.82
N LEU A 285 -8.53 20.75 46.52
CA LEU A 285 -7.65 20.14 47.52
C LEU A 285 -6.43 21.00 47.87
N PHE A 286 -5.88 21.74 46.89
CA PHE A 286 -4.56 22.36 47.01
C PHE A 286 -4.54 23.87 46.80
N ALA A 287 -5.67 24.56 46.55
CA ALA A 287 -5.69 26.01 46.35
C ALA A 287 -5.08 26.76 47.54
N ASP A 288 -5.55 26.49 48.76
CA ASP A 288 -5.05 27.16 49.97
C ASP A 288 -3.57 26.85 50.21
N SER A 289 -3.18 25.57 50.10
CA SER A 289 -1.78 25.15 50.17
C SER A 289 -0.90 25.88 49.15
N SER A 290 -1.39 26.10 47.92
CA SER A 290 -0.64 26.79 46.86
C SER A 290 -0.36 28.24 47.22
N VAL A 291 -1.35 28.92 47.79
CA VAL A 291 -1.21 30.31 48.26
C VAL A 291 -0.23 30.36 49.44
N MET A 292 -0.32 29.42 50.39
CA MET A 292 0.59 29.37 51.55
C MET A 292 2.04 29.07 51.17
N LEU A 293 2.26 28.17 50.20
CA LEU A 293 3.57 27.76 49.71
C LEU A 293 4.14 28.73 48.65
N ASN A 294 3.37 29.75 48.25
CA ASN A 294 3.71 30.70 47.19
C ASN A 294 4.08 30.02 45.85
N VAL A 295 3.31 28.98 45.47
CA VAL A 295 3.47 28.24 44.22
C VAL A 295 2.24 28.40 43.31
N PRO A 296 2.42 28.56 41.98
CA PRO A 296 1.30 28.90 41.09
C PRO A 296 0.45 27.70 40.66
N TYR A 297 0.82 26.46 41.00
CA TYR A 297 0.32 25.25 40.34
C TYR A 297 -1.20 25.03 40.46
N PHE A 298 -1.73 25.10 41.68
CA PHE A 298 -3.17 24.91 41.95
C PHE A 298 -3.84 26.17 42.50
N ALA A 299 -3.18 27.34 42.41
CA ALA A 299 -3.69 28.59 42.95
C ALA A 299 -4.99 29.08 42.29
N THR A 300 -5.22 28.74 41.02
CA THR A 300 -6.45 29.05 40.29
C THR A 300 -6.96 27.81 39.58
N LEU A 301 -8.26 27.77 39.26
CA LEU A 301 -8.86 26.67 38.51
C LEU A 301 -8.16 26.47 37.14
N GLY A 302 -7.86 27.56 36.44
CA GLY A 302 -7.15 27.53 35.16
C GLY A 302 -5.76 26.92 35.28
N ASN A 303 -4.98 27.34 36.30
CA ASN A 303 -3.66 26.78 36.55
C ASN A 303 -3.74 25.29 36.90
N SER A 304 -4.73 24.88 37.70
CA SER A 304 -4.89 23.47 38.04
C SER A 304 -5.24 22.62 36.82
N MET A 305 -6.19 23.06 35.99
CA MET A 305 -6.53 22.36 34.75
C MET A 305 -5.35 22.28 33.78
N TYR A 306 -4.59 23.37 33.63
CA TYR A 306 -3.36 23.41 32.83
C TYR A 306 -2.33 22.41 33.34
N ASN A 307 -2.03 22.43 34.64
CA ASN A 307 -1.02 21.55 35.23
C ASN A 307 -1.44 20.08 35.15
N MET A 308 -2.73 19.74 35.29
CA MET A 308 -3.18 18.35 35.10
C MET A 308 -3.07 17.90 33.64
N LEU A 309 -3.40 18.78 32.69
CA LEU A 309 -3.20 18.50 31.26
C LEU A 309 -1.71 18.34 30.92
N LEU A 310 -0.86 19.16 31.54
CA LEU A 310 0.58 19.12 31.37
C LEU A 310 1.17 17.84 31.94
N ILE A 311 0.81 17.43 33.17
CA ILE A 311 1.24 16.14 33.75
C ILE A 311 0.78 14.96 32.88
N GLN A 312 -0.42 15.03 32.32
CA GLN A 312 -0.91 13.98 31.43
C GLN A 312 -0.08 13.86 30.14
N SER A 313 0.40 14.97 29.62
CA SER A 313 1.13 15.01 28.34
C SER A 313 2.66 14.93 28.52
N CYS A 314 3.14 15.29 29.71
CA CYS A 314 4.55 15.41 30.08
C CYS A 314 4.76 14.87 31.50
N LEU A 315 4.98 13.55 31.60
CA LEU A 315 5.06 12.88 32.89
C LEU A 315 6.19 13.40 33.81
N PRO A 316 7.39 13.82 33.34
CA PRO A 316 8.43 14.33 34.24
C PRO A 316 8.04 15.60 34.99
N VAL A 317 7.15 16.43 34.45
CA VAL A 317 6.64 17.64 35.13
C VAL A 317 5.91 17.28 36.43
N LEU A 318 5.41 16.05 36.56
CA LEU A 318 4.79 15.55 37.77
C LEU A 318 5.64 15.82 39.02
N MET A 319 6.95 15.54 38.95
CA MET A 319 7.82 15.69 40.12
C MET A 319 7.88 17.15 40.57
N THR A 320 8.04 18.08 39.63
CA THR A 320 8.10 19.52 39.91
C THR A 320 6.80 20.10 40.47
N VAL A 321 5.65 19.55 40.06
CA VAL A 321 4.32 19.98 40.53
C VAL A 321 3.97 19.34 41.87
N MET A 322 4.34 18.07 42.09
CA MET A 322 3.98 17.31 43.28
C MET A 322 4.83 17.67 44.50
N GLU A 323 6.12 17.94 44.31
CA GLU A 323 7.10 18.17 45.38
C GLU A 323 6.64 19.13 46.50
N PRO A 324 6.18 20.36 46.22
CA PRO A 324 5.80 21.30 47.29
C PRO A 324 4.65 20.78 48.15
N TYR A 325 3.67 20.08 47.56
CA TYR A 325 2.54 19.51 48.29
C TYR A 325 2.89 18.22 49.03
N TYR A 326 3.87 17.47 48.52
CA TYR A 326 4.38 16.26 49.15
C TYR A 326 5.17 16.56 50.42
N ILE A 327 5.99 17.61 50.40
CA ILE A 327 6.75 18.07 51.58
C ILE A 327 5.79 18.52 52.69
N GLN A 328 4.67 19.17 52.32
CA GLN A 328 3.63 19.55 53.28
C GLN A 328 2.85 18.35 53.83
N SER A 329 2.43 17.42 52.95
CA SER A 329 1.73 16.21 53.33
C SER A 329 2.08 15.07 52.37
N GLN A 330 2.62 13.98 52.92
CA GLN A 330 2.99 12.80 52.13
C GLN A 330 1.78 12.16 51.45
N TRP A 331 0.58 12.30 52.03
CA TRP A 331 -0.68 11.79 51.48
C TRP A 331 -1.09 12.47 50.17
N SER A 332 -0.58 13.67 49.87
CA SER A 332 -0.80 14.38 48.60
C SER A 332 -0.31 13.54 47.40
N SER A 333 0.69 12.67 47.59
CA SER A 333 1.18 11.76 46.54
C SER A 333 0.11 10.83 45.99
N ILE A 334 -0.85 10.41 46.82
CA ILE A 334 -1.92 9.48 46.42
C ILE A 334 -2.77 10.08 45.30
N TYR A 335 -3.10 11.37 45.40
CA TYR A 335 -3.85 12.09 44.38
C TYR A 335 -3.17 11.99 43.00
N PHE A 336 -1.87 12.27 42.95
CA PHE A 336 -1.11 12.25 41.70
C PHE A 336 -0.89 10.83 41.17
N VAL A 337 -0.63 9.86 42.05
CA VAL A 337 -0.48 8.44 41.67
C VAL A 337 -1.78 7.91 41.05
N ILE A 338 -2.93 8.17 41.66
CA ILE A 338 -4.24 7.77 41.13
C ILE A 338 -4.47 8.41 39.76
N PHE A 339 -4.19 9.71 39.63
CA PHE A 339 -4.30 10.41 38.35
C PHE A 339 -3.48 9.73 37.26
N VAL A 340 -2.19 9.48 37.50
CA VAL A 340 -1.27 8.86 36.53
C VAL A 340 -1.69 7.43 36.17
N LEU A 341 -2.09 6.61 37.15
CA LEU A 341 -2.58 5.25 36.89
C LEU A 341 -3.80 5.28 35.96
N PHE A 342 -4.74 6.19 36.23
CA PHE A 342 -5.96 6.27 35.45
C PHE A 342 -5.73 6.86 34.05
N THR A 343 -4.92 7.90 33.92
CA THR A 343 -4.74 8.59 32.64
C THR A 343 -3.64 7.97 31.78
N ASN A 344 -2.42 7.80 32.30
CA ASN A 344 -1.27 7.31 31.53
C ASN A 344 -1.25 5.79 31.36
N PHE A 345 -1.67 5.02 32.38
CA PHE A 345 -1.64 3.56 32.30
C PHE A 345 -2.94 2.96 31.76
N PHE A 346 -4.10 3.54 32.09
CA PHE A 346 -5.38 3.04 31.60
C PHE A 346 -5.83 3.74 30.31
N LEU A 347 -6.12 5.05 30.32
CA LEU A 347 -6.72 5.73 29.16
C LEU A 347 -5.82 5.81 27.92
N VAL A 348 -4.52 6.06 28.07
CA VAL A 348 -3.58 6.07 26.93
C VAL A 348 -3.48 4.67 26.30
N LYS A 349 -3.43 3.61 27.10
CA LYS A 349 -3.40 2.23 26.58
C LYS A 349 -4.73 1.82 25.93
N LEU A 350 -5.85 2.29 26.47
CA LEU A 350 -7.17 2.13 25.85
C LEU A 350 -7.22 2.79 24.47
N THR A 351 -6.62 3.97 24.32
CA THR A 351 -6.51 4.68 23.04
C THR A 351 -5.80 3.84 21.99
N ILE A 352 -4.67 3.20 22.36
CA ILE A 352 -3.94 2.26 21.48
C ILE A 352 -4.86 1.10 21.07
N ALA A 353 -5.54 0.47 22.03
CA ALA A 353 -6.41 -0.68 21.78
C ALA A 353 -7.58 -0.38 20.84
N VAL A 354 -8.26 0.77 21.01
CA VAL A 354 -9.37 1.16 20.13
C VAL A 354 -8.86 1.56 18.75
N SER A 355 -7.76 2.32 18.69
CA SER A 355 -7.14 2.68 17.41
C SER A 355 -6.78 1.43 16.58
N TYR A 356 -6.27 0.39 17.24
CA TYR A 356 -5.98 -0.91 16.64
C TYR A 356 -7.24 -1.59 16.09
N ARG A 357 -8.31 -1.71 16.90
CA ARG A 357 -9.56 -2.38 16.47
C ARG A 357 -10.20 -1.68 15.27
N THR A 358 -10.29 -0.35 15.31
CA THR A 358 -10.87 0.43 14.22
C THR A 358 -10.01 0.36 12.96
N TYR A 359 -8.69 0.42 13.10
CA TYR A 359 -7.77 0.27 11.99
C TYR A 359 -7.90 -1.11 11.32
N LYS A 360 -7.90 -2.19 12.12
CA LYS A 360 -8.04 -3.57 11.64
C LYS A 360 -9.32 -3.74 10.81
N LYS A 361 -10.45 -3.33 11.37
CA LYS A 361 -11.77 -3.33 10.70
C LYS A 361 -11.77 -2.52 9.41
N ASN A 362 -11.14 -1.34 9.41
CA ASN A 362 -11.08 -0.48 8.23
C ASN A 362 -10.20 -1.02 7.11
N THR A 363 -9.14 -1.73 7.46
CA THR A 363 -8.19 -2.32 6.52
C THR A 363 -8.77 -3.58 5.89
N GLU A 364 -9.47 -4.39 6.68
CA GLU A 364 -10.22 -5.56 6.20
C GLU A 364 -11.28 -5.14 5.16
N LYS A 365 -12.15 -4.18 5.50
CA LYS A 365 -13.14 -3.62 4.57
C LYS A 365 -12.53 -3.07 3.30
N MET A 366 -11.37 -2.43 3.40
CA MET A 366 -10.68 -1.88 2.25
C MET A 366 -10.09 -2.98 1.37
N LEU A 367 -9.52 -4.02 1.97
CA LEU A 367 -9.03 -5.17 1.22
C LEU A 367 -10.21 -5.82 0.49
N PHE A 368 -11.34 -6.05 1.17
CA PHE A 368 -12.56 -6.57 0.56
C PHE A 368 -13.00 -5.77 -0.67
N LYS A 369 -13.10 -4.44 -0.57
CA LYS A 369 -13.39 -3.54 -1.70
C LYS A 369 -12.39 -3.64 -2.86
N ARG A 370 -11.14 -4.05 -2.58
CA ARG A 370 -10.12 -4.27 -3.61
C ARG A 370 -10.32 -5.61 -4.31
N LEU A 371 -10.71 -6.64 -3.57
CA LEU A 371 -11.05 -7.96 -4.11
C LEU A 371 -12.25 -7.85 -5.05
N GLN A 372 -13.30 -7.13 -4.65
CA GLN A 372 -14.48 -6.88 -5.49
C GLN A 372 -14.12 -6.20 -6.81
N LYS A 373 -13.35 -5.10 -6.77
CA LYS A 373 -12.88 -4.41 -7.99
C LYS A 373 -12.12 -5.33 -8.93
N ARG A 374 -11.33 -6.24 -8.37
CA ARG A 374 -10.60 -7.24 -9.13
C ARG A 374 -11.55 -8.25 -9.78
N LYS A 375 -12.50 -8.80 -9.03
CA LYS A 375 -13.52 -9.73 -9.54
C LYS A 375 -14.30 -9.09 -10.69
N ILE A 376 -14.82 -7.88 -10.50
CA ILE A 376 -15.59 -7.13 -11.50
C ILE A 376 -14.75 -6.87 -12.76
N ALA A 377 -13.49 -6.46 -12.63
CA ALA A 377 -12.65 -6.21 -13.78
C ALA A 377 -12.31 -7.49 -14.56
N LEU A 378 -12.08 -8.59 -13.86
CA LEU A 378 -11.83 -9.88 -14.48
C LEU A 378 -13.10 -10.49 -15.08
N SER A 379 -14.28 -10.27 -14.50
CA SER A 379 -15.56 -10.69 -15.09
C SER A 379 -15.83 -9.97 -16.40
N LYS A 380 -15.62 -8.64 -16.44
CA LYS A 380 -15.74 -7.87 -17.70
C LYS A 380 -14.71 -8.27 -18.76
N ALA A 381 -13.49 -8.62 -18.36
CA ALA A 381 -12.51 -9.17 -19.30
C ALA A 381 -12.93 -10.56 -19.81
N PHE A 382 -13.48 -11.41 -18.96
CA PHE A 382 -13.95 -12.73 -19.31
C PHE A 382 -15.16 -12.70 -20.25
N GLU A 383 -16.16 -11.86 -19.96
CA GLU A 383 -17.35 -11.62 -20.82
C GLU A 383 -16.99 -11.10 -22.23
N LEU A 384 -15.84 -10.45 -22.37
CA LEU A 384 -15.34 -9.94 -23.66
C LEU A 384 -14.52 -10.98 -24.44
N LEU A 385 -13.91 -11.94 -23.73
CA LEU A 385 -13.05 -12.98 -24.32
C LEU A 385 -13.74 -14.33 -24.48
N SER A 386 -14.90 -14.52 -23.86
CA SER A 386 -15.67 -15.76 -23.96
C SER A 386 -16.14 -15.96 -25.39
N ASP A 387 -15.95 -17.16 -25.91
CA ASP A 387 -16.36 -17.50 -27.28
C ASP A 387 -17.90 -17.47 -27.39
N ASP A 388 -18.44 -16.95 -28.51
CA ASP A 388 -19.89 -16.76 -28.73
C ASP A 388 -20.69 -18.08 -28.82
N ALA A 389 -20.06 -19.24 -28.66
CA ALA A 389 -20.71 -20.55 -28.58
C ALA A 389 -21.76 -20.63 -27.44
N ALA A 390 -21.69 -19.75 -26.44
CA ALA A 390 -22.71 -19.59 -25.40
C ALA A 390 -24.02 -18.95 -25.90
N MET A 391 -24.03 -18.29 -27.06
CA MET A 391 -25.26 -17.75 -27.68
C MET A 391 -26.10 -18.83 -28.37
N ALA A 392 -25.49 -19.97 -28.72
CA ALA A 392 -26.16 -21.09 -29.38
C ALA A 392 -26.88 -22.03 -28.39
N ASP A 393 -26.37 -22.18 -27.16
CA ASP A 393 -26.94 -23.04 -26.12
C ASP A 393 -26.98 -22.32 -24.75
N PRO A 394 -28.16 -22.08 -24.14
CA PRO A 394 -28.30 -21.42 -22.83
C PRO A 394 -27.68 -22.18 -21.64
N LEU A 395 -27.34 -23.46 -21.83
CA LEU A 395 -26.72 -24.34 -20.84
C LEU A 395 -25.19 -24.40 -20.95
N ALA A 396 -24.60 -23.83 -22.00
CA ALA A 396 -23.16 -23.84 -22.20
C ALA A 396 -22.47 -22.86 -21.23
N ILE A 397 -21.50 -23.37 -20.47
CA ILE A 397 -20.69 -22.53 -19.59
C ILE A 397 -19.77 -21.67 -20.46
N PRO A 398 -19.75 -20.33 -20.33
CA PRO A 398 -18.83 -19.50 -21.08
C PRO A 398 -17.39 -19.90 -20.76
N THR A 399 -16.56 -20.04 -21.78
CA THR A 399 -15.14 -20.42 -21.65
C THR A 399 -14.26 -19.55 -22.54
N VAL A 400 -12.99 -19.40 -22.17
CA VAL A 400 -11.99 -18.64 -22.94
C VAL A 400 -11.01 -19.61 -23.58
N SER A 401 -10.89 -19.53 -24.91
CA SER A 401 -9.94 -20.32 -25.70
C SER A 401 -8.48 -19.87 -25.52
N ILE A 402 -7.55 -20.81 -25.74
CA ILE A 402 -6.11 -20.54 -25.70
C ILE A 402 -5.66 -19.49 -26.73
N GLU A 403 -6.32 -19.42 -27.90
CA GLU A 403 -5.99 -18.45 -28.95
C GLU A 403 -6.31 -17.01 -28.53
N SER A 404 -7.49 -16.82 -27.94
CA SER A 404 -7.89 -15.54 -27.34
C SER A 404 -6.92 -15.13 -26.23
N TRP A 405 -6.46 -16.09 -25.42
CA TRP A 405 -5.46 -15.84 -24.39
C TRP A 405 -4.10 -15.40 -24.96
N LEU A 406 -3.61 -16.06 -26.03
CA LEU A 406 -2.33 -15.71 -26.66
C LEU A 406 -2.36 -14.28 -27.24
N LYS A 407 -3.46 -13.87 -27.88
CA LYS A 407 -3.64 -12.51 -28.40
C LYS A 407 -3.65 -11.46 -27.28
N VAL A 408 -4.31 -11.76 -26.15
CA VAL A 408 -4.26 -10.88 -24.96
C VAL A 408 -2.84 -10.76 -24.40
N CYS A 409 -2.08 -11.86 -24.36
CA CYS A 409 -0.71 -11.86 -23.85
C CYS A 409 0.23 -10.95 -24.66
N GLN A 410 0.04 -10.85 -25.98
CA GLN A 410 0.83 -9.95 -26.83
C GLN A 410 0.73 -8.48 -26.37
N HIS A 411 -0.45 -8.05 -25.91
CA HIS A 411 -0.65 -6.71 -25.37
C HIS A 411 -0.21 -6.57 -23.90
N LEU A 412 -0.38 -7.62 -23.10
CA LEU A 412 -0.20 -7.55 -21.65
C LEU A 412 1.28 -7.73 -21.24
N LYS A 413 2.02 -8.60 -21.93
CA LYS A 413 3.47 -8.82 -21.80
C LYS A 413 4.09 -9.12 -23.18
N PRO A 414 4.46 -8.10 -23.96
CA PRO A 414 5.07 -8.28 -25.27
C PRO A 414 6.46 -8.95 -25.21
N GLU A 415 7.06 -9.05 -24.02
CA GLU A 415 8.34 -9.73 -23.79
C GLU A 415 8.23 -11.26 -23.83
N TRP A 416 7.02 -11.81 -23.64
CA TRP A 416 6.80 -13.25 -23.59
C TRP A 416 6.75 -13.86 -25.00
N SER A 417 7.40 -15.02 -25.16
CA SER A 417 7.17 -15.84 -26.35
C SER A 417 5.80 -16.50 -26.28
N ALA A 418 5.27 -16.92 -27.44
CA ALA A 418 4.02 -17.69 -27.48
C ALA A 418 4.11 -18.96 -26.61
N GLU A 419 5.26 -19.65 -26.64
CA GLU A 419 5.54 -20.82 -25.79
C GLU A 419 5.43 -20.51 -24.29
N GLU A 420 6.00 -19.38 -23.84
CA GLU A 420 5.95 -18.98 -22.43
C GLU A 420 4.52 -18.67 -21.97
N ALA A 421 3.71 -18.06 -22.85
CA ALA A 421 2.30 -17.78 -22.60
C ALA A 421 1.44 -19.05 -22.56
N GLU A 422 1.73 -20.05 -23.40
CA GLU A 422 1.10 -21.37 -23.37
C GLU A 422 1.42 -22.14 -22.08
N VAL A 423 2.69 -22.13 -21.65
CA VAL A 423 3.12 -22.78 -20.38
C VAL A 423 2.34 -22.21 -19.19
N VAL A 424 2.12 -20.90 -19.15
CA VAL A 424 1.31 -20.26 -18.10
C VAL A 424 -0.15 -20.68 -18.19
N PHE A 425 -0.71 -20.81 -19.39
CA PHE A 425 -2.08 -21.28 -19.60
C PHE A 425 -2.28 -22.72 -19.07
N PHE A 426 -1.38 -23.64 -19.44
CA PHE A 426 -1.42 -25.04 -18.98
C PHE A 426 -1.20 -25.21 -17.48
N SER A 427 -0.63 -24.22 -16.79
CA SER A 427 -0.53 -24.26 -15.34
C SER A 427 -1.90 -24.19 -14.62
N SER A 428 -2.92 -23.63 -15.30
CA SER A 428 -4.30 -23.52 -14.78
C SER A 428 -5.25 -24.53 -15.43
N ASP A 429 -5.01 -24.90 -16.69
CA ASP A 429 -5.77 -25.94 -17.41
C ASP A 429 -5.25 -27.35 -17.06
N ILE A 430 -5.66 -27.86 -15.90
CA ILE A 430 -5.28 -29.19 -15.40
C ILE A 430 -5.80 -30.31 -16.32
N HIS A 431 -6.93 -30.09 -16.99
CA HIS A 431 -7.63 -31.11 -17.78
C HIS A 431 -7.28 -31.07 -19.27
N GLN A 432 -6.42 -30.14 -19.71
CA GLN A 432 -6.03 -29.94 -21.11
C GLN A 432 -7.22 -29.71 -22.04
N THR A 433 -8.27 -29.05 -21.55
CA THR A 433 -9.47 -28.74 -22.33
C THR A 433 -9.23 -27.64 -23.36
N ARG A 434 -8.05 -27.00 -23.37
CA ARG A 434 -7.66 -25.86 -24.24
C ARG A 434 -8.60 -24.66 -24.13
N SER A 435 -9.41 -24.66 -23.09
CA SER A 435 -10.45 -23.71 -22.76
C SER A 435 -10.51 -23.61 -21.23
N VAL A 436 -10.76 -22.40 -20.74
CA VAL A 436 -10.63 -22.07 -19.31
C VAL A 436 -11.94 -21.46 -18.82
N ASP A 437 -12.46 -21.97 -17.70
CA ASP A 437 -13.66 -21.44 -17.04
C ASP A 437 -13.36 -20.12 -16.28
N PHE A 438 -14.39 -19.44 -15.77
CA PHE A 438 -14.18 -18.16 -15.05
C PHE A 438 -13.26 -18.31 -13.81
N THR A 439 -13.36 -19.44 -13.10
CA THR A 439 -12.58 -19.67 -11.87
C THR A 439 -11.10 -19.84 -12.17
N GLN A 440 -10.79 -20.68 -13.15
CA GLN A 440 -9.47 -20.93 -13.68
C GLN A 440 -8.92 -19.67 -14.38
N PHE A 441 -9.75 -18.89 -15.07
CA PHE A 441 -9.33 -17.62 -15.69
C PHE A 441 -8.81 -16.63 -14.65
N ILE A 442 -9.44 -16.55 -13.48
CA ILE A 442 -8.96 -15.68 -12.41
C ILE A 442 -7.67 -16.19 -11.78
N GLN A 443 -7.52 -17.52 -11.62
CA GLN A 443 -6.26 -18.12 -11.20
C GLN A 443 -5.15 -17.76 -12.18
N LEU A 444 -5.41 -17.92 -13.47
CA LEU A 444 -4.50 -17.61 -14.55
C LEU A 444 -4.14 -16.11 -14.59
N ALA A 445 -5.12 -15.21 -14.44
CA ALA A 445 -4.89 -13.78 -14.29
C ALA A 445 -4.12 -13.42 -13.00
N SER A 446 -4.18 -14.24 -11.95
CA SER A 446 -3.40 -14.07 -10.71
C SER A 446 -1.93 -14.46 -10.88
N ILE A 447 -1.67 -15.47 -11.70
CA ILE A 447 -0.36 -15.98 -12.04
C ILE A 447 0.41 -14.97 -12.91
N PHE A 448 -0.28 -14.42 -13.91
CA PHE A 448 0.27 -13.52 -14.93
C PHE A 448 1.12 -12.38 -14.35
N VAL A 449 0.71 -11.93 -13.18
CA VAL A 449 1.16 -10.74 -12.48
C VAL A 449 2.64 -10.72 -12.11
N ASN A 450 3.15 -11.85 -11.61
CA ASN A 450 4.51 -11.92 -11.08
C ASN A 450 5.27 -13.17 -11.55
N ALA A 451 4.67 -13.97 -12.43
CA ALA A 451 5.37 -15.05 -13.10
C ALA A 451 6.50 -14.47 -13.96
N HIS A 452 7.73 -14.81 -13.62
CA HIS A 452 8.84 -14.80 -14.56
C HIS A 452 9.03 -16.23 -15.02
N VAL A 453 8.73 -16.47 -16.29
CA VAL A 453 9.06 -17.72 -16.96
C VAL A 453 10.44 -17.53 -17.54
N SER A 454 11.39 -18.33 -17.06
CA SER A 454 12.74 -18.33 -17.64
C SER A 454 13.00 -19.68 -18.26
N GLN A 455 13.31 -19.69 -19.56
CA GLN A 455 13.80 -20.89 -20.23
C GLN A 455 15.24 -21.15 -19.78
N ARG A 456 15.51 -22.37 -19.31
CA ARG A 456 16.85 -22.76 -18.86
C ARG A 456 17.77 -23.03 -20.07
N ARG A 457 18.26 -21.97 -20.73
CA ARG A 457 19.19 -22.11 -21.87
C ARG A 457 20.50 -22.81 -21.46
N ARG A 458 20.90 -23.84 -22.21
CA ARG A 458 22.25 -24.44 -22.15
C ARG A 458 23.27 -23.39 -22.59
N ARG A 459 24.23 -23.04 -21.72
CA ARG A 459 25.28 -22.05 -22.00
C ARG A 459 26.62 -22.73 -22.32
N SER A 460 27.45 -22.04 -23.12
CA SER A 460 28.77 -22.44 -23.67
C SER A 460 29.75 -23.08 -22.67
N THR A 461 30.64 -23.94 -23.17
CA THR A 461 31.67 -24.69 -22.45
C THR A 461 32.67 -23.82 -21.68
N PHE A 462 32.98 -22.59 -22.15
CA PHE A 462 33.83 -21.65 -21.41
C PHE A 462 33.21 -21.18 -20.09
N VAL A 463 31.89 -20.97 -20.09
CA VAL A 463 31.10 -20.64 -18.89
C VAL A 463 31.07 -21.81 -17.89
N GLN A 464 31.35 -23.03 -18.36
CA GLN A 464 31.35 -24.25 -17.56
C GLN A 464 32.58 -24.35 -16.65
N GLY A 465 33.77 -23.96 -17.13
CA GLY A 465 35.00 -23.92 -16.33
C GLY A 465 34.93 -22.90 -15.19
N MET A 466 34.46 -21.68 -15.49
CA MET A 466 34.25 -20.64 -14.47
C MET A 466 33.20 -21.06 -13.42
N ARG A 467 32.19 -21.86 -13.82
CA ARG A 467 31.23 -22.44 -12.88
C ARG A 467 31.83 -23.50 -11.97
N VAL A 468 32.81 -24.28 -12.40
CA VAL A 468 33.50 -25.22 -11.50
C VAL A 468 34.18 -24.46 -10.37
N TRP A 469 34.86 -23.35 -10.70
CA TRP A 469 35.44 -22.45 -9.70
C TRP A 469 34.38 -21.78 -8.84
N GLN A 470 33.28 -21.32 -9.43
CA GLN A 470 32.14 -20.76 -8.69
C GLN A 470 31.51 -21.78 -7.73
N HIS A 471 31.33 -23.03 -8.16
CA HIS A 471 30.82 -24.12 -7.34
C HIS A 471 31.78 -24.48 -6.21
N ARG A 472 33.09 -24.52 -6.47
CA ARG A 472 34.11 -24.70 -5.42
C ARG A 472 34.06 -23.56 -4.40
N ALA A 473 34.04 -22.31 -4.87
CA ALA A 473 33.93 -21.13 -3.99
C ALA A 473 32.64 -21.17 -3.15
N ARG A 474 31.51 -21.55 -3.76
CA ARG A 474 30.22 -21.72 -3.07
C ARG A 474 30.28 -22.83 -2.02
N ASN A 475 30.90 -23.96 -2.33
CA ASN A 475 31.03 -25.08 -1.38
C ASN A 475 31.91 -24.71 -0.19
N VAL A 476 32.98 -23.93 -0.41
CA VAL A 476 33.82 -23.41 0.68
C VAL A 476 33.05 -22.38 1.50
N LEU A 477 32.30 -21.49 0.85
CA LEU A 477 31.57 -20.41 1.53
C LEU A 477 30.40 -20.91 2.36
N LEU A 478 29.72 -21.97 1.90
CA LEU A 478 28.62 -22.65 2.58
C LEU A 478 29.08 -23.88 3.38
N ALA A 479 30.39 -24.02 3.63
CA ALA A 479 30.90 -25.12 4.44
C ALA A 479 30.31 -25.01 5.86
N GLN A 480 29.49 -26.00 6.22
CA GLN A 480 28.68 -26.01 7.43
C GLN A 480 29.10 -27.16 8.33
N THR A 481 29.10 -26.92 9.64
CA THR A 481 29.17 -27.97 10.67
C THR A 481 28.05 -27.80 11.69
N THR A 482 27.72 -28.87 12.40
CA THR A 482 26.70 -28.84 13.45
C THR A 482 27.37 -28.75 14.81
N ILE A 483 27.22 -27.62 15.50
CA ILE A 483 27.74 -27.39 16.86
C ILE A 483 26.53 -27.26 17.79
N TYR A 484 26.42 -28.13 18.80
CA TYR A 484 25.30 -28.18 19.76
C TYR A 484 23.90 -28.20 19.10
N GLY A 485 23.74 -28.91 17.98
CA GLY A 485 22.47 -29.01 17.24
C GLY A 485 22.15 -27.82 16.34
N CYS A 486 22.97 -26.77 16.34
CA CYS A 486 22.82 -25.63 15.43
C CYS A 486 23.75 -25.76 14.21
N PRO A 487 23.25 -25.54 12.98
CA PRO A 487 24.09 -25.45 11.79
C PRO A 487 24.89 -24.14 11.79
N VAL A 488 26.22 -24.22 11.77
CA VAL A 488 27.12 -23.06 11.76
C VAL A 488 27.98 -23.07 10.50
N ILE A 489 28.01 -21.94 9.78
CA ILE A 489 28.80 -21.74 8.57
C ILE A 489 30.14 -21.10 8.94
N TYR A 490 31.28 -21.74 8.61
CA TYR A 490 32.61 -21.27 9.02
C TYR A 490 32.92 -19.83 8.58
N MET A 491 32.57 -19.49 7.34
CA MET A 491 32.81 -18.14 6.81
C MET A 491 31.97 -17.09 7.54
N GLU A 492 30.78 -17.44 8.04
CA GLU A 492 29.96 -16.51 8.82
C GLU A 492 30.53 -16.28 10.22
N VAL A 493 31.14 -17.30 10.83
CA VAL A 493 31.88 -17.16 12.10
C VAL A 493 33.13 -16.30 11.90
N PHE A 494 33.90 -16.53 10.84
CA PHE A 494 35.08 -15.72 10.51
C PHE A 494 34.71 -14.26 10.26
N VAL A 495 33.68 -14.00 9.45
CA VAL A 495 33.15 -12.65 9.23
C VAL A 495 32.62 -12.06 10.53
N GLY A 496 31.98 -12.86 11.38
CA GLY A 496 31.54 -12.45 12.71
C GLY A 496 32.69 -12.01 13.61
N PHE A 497 33.80 -12.74 13.61
CA PHE A 497 35.03 -12.36 14.29
C PHE A 497 35.60 -11.03 13.78
N LEU A 498 35.67 -10.85 12.44
CA LEU A 498 36.09 -9.58 11.84
C LEU A 498 35.17 -8.42 12.23
N ILE A 499 33.87 -8.67 12.36
CA ILE A 499 32.89 -7.68 12.82
C ILE A 499 33.18 -7.30 14.27
N CYS A 500 33.41 -8.27 15.17
CA CYS A 500 33.81 -7.98 16.54
C CYS A 500 35.10 -7.14 16.59
N LEU A 501 36.11 -7.49 15.79
CA LEU A 501 37.35 -6.72 15.68
C LEU A 501 37.08 -5.29 15.18
N SER A 502 36.17 -5.11 14.22
CA SER A 502 35.77 -3.79 13.72
C SER A 502 35.08 -2.93 14.78
N VAL A 503 34.27 -3.54 15.66
CA VAL A 503 33.64 -2.82 16.77
C VAL A 503 34.68 -2.41 17.82
N VAL A 504 35.64 -3.29 18.14
CA VAL A 504 36.76 -2.96 19.02
C VAL A 504 37.59 -1.83 18.43
N GLN A 505 37.94 -1.90 17.14
CA GLN A 505 38.64 -0.82 16.46
C GLN A 505 37.84 0.49 16.52
N ALA A 506 36.52 0.44 16.35
CA ALA A 506 35.66 1.61 16.43
C ALA A 506 35.67 2.29 17.81
N THR A 507 35.60 1.51 18.90
CA THR A 507 35.64 2.06 20.26
C THR A 507 37.01 2.62 20.62
N GLN A 508 38.10 2.01 20.15
CA GLN A 508 39.45 2.48 20.44
C GLN A 508 39.81 3.79 19.71
N VAL A 509 39.29 4.01 18.49
CA VAL A 509 39.50 5.29 17.76
C VAL A 509 38.85 6.48 18.47
N ASN A 510 37.72 6.27 19.16
CA ASN A 510 36.96 7.36 19.77
C ASN A 510 37.39 7.68 21.23
N ASN A 511 38.31 6.91 21.81
CA ASN A 511 38.82 7.18 23.14
C ASN A 511 39.83 8.35 23.11
N TYR A 512 39.37 9.54 23.48
CA TYR A 512 40.15 10.80 23.56
C TYR A 512 41.44 10.70 24.40
N ALA A 513 41.51 9.76 25.35
CA ALA A 513 42.67 9.60 26.25
C ALA A 513 43.91 9.00 25.56
N LEU A 514 43.81 8.50 24.32
CA LEU A 514 44.91 7.83 23.65
C LEU A 514 45.59 8.74 22.60
N THR A 515 46.91 8.92 22.77
CA THR A 515 47.84 9.73 21.99
C THR A 515 47.61 9.70 20.46
N LYS A 516 47.86 10.83 19.77
CA LYS A 516 47.73 11.06 18.31
C LYS A 516 48.34 9.95 17.41
N SER A 517 49.37 9.22 17.88
CA SER A 517 49.99 8.09 17.16
C SER A 517 49.14 6.81 17.17
N LEU A 518 48.46 6.49 18.27
CA LEU A 518 47.61 5.30 18.40
C LEU A 518 46.36 5.43 17.52
N ASN A 519 45.82 6.63 17.37
CA ASN A 519 44.71 6.91 16.45
C ASN A 519 45.08 6.65 14.98
N HIS A 520 46.33 6.89 14.57
CA HIS A 520 46.76 6.59 13.20
C HIS A 520 46.78 5.09 12.92
N THR A 521 47.33 4.29 13.85
CA THR A 521 47.37 2.83 13.75
C THR A 521 45.96 2.22 13.69
N TRP A 522 45.05 2.65 14.56
CA TRP A 522 43.67 2.16 14.54
C TRP A 522 42.89 2.56 13.28
N ARG A 523 43.19 3.72 12.69
CA ARG A 523 42.64 4.11 11.37
C ARG A 523 43.15 3.19 10.26
N MET A 524 44.42 2.82 10.27
CA MET A 524 44.98 1.86 9.32
C MET A 524 44.34 0.48 9.46
N VAL A 525 44.15 0.00 10.69
CA VAL A 525 43.41 -1.25 10.97
C VAL A 525 41.98 -1.16 10.41
N GLY A 526 41.30 -0.02 10.58
CA GLY A 526 39.97 0.22 10.02
C GLY A 526 39.92 0.11 8.49
N ILE A 527 40.96 0.58 7.79
CA ILE A 527 41.07 0.46 6.32
C ILE A 527 41.31 -0.99 5.91
N VAL A 528 42.18 -1.72 6.61
CA VAL A 528 42.43 -3.16 6.37
C VAL A 528 41.16 -3.97 6.59
N LEU A 529 40.37 -3.67 7.62
CA LEU A 529 39.08 -4.31 7.82
C LEU A 529 38.11 -3.99 6.70
N LEU A 530 38.00 -2.72 6.29
CA LEU A 530 37.13 -2.32 5.18
C LEU A 530 37.48 -3.05 3.87
N SER A 531 38.78 -3.22 3.58
CA SER A 531 39.22 -3.96 2.40
C SER A 531 38.89 -5.45 2.50
N LEU A 532 39.11 -6.10 3.65
CA LEU A 532 38.72 -7.49 3.87
C LEU A 532 37.22 -7.73 3.67
N PHE A 533 36.37 -6.84 4.17
CA PHE A 533 34.93 -6.92 3.94
C PHE A 533 34.56 -6.69 2.46
N THR A 534 35.31 -5.85 1.75
CA THR A 534 35.08 -5.66 0.30
C THR A 534 35.44 -6.92 -0.48
N VAL A 535 36.52 -7.61 -0.10
CA VAL A 535 36.91 -8.91 -0.66
C VAL A 535 35.87 -9.98 -0.35
N GLU A 536 35.33 -10.03 0.88
CA GLU A 536 34.22 -10.92 1.24
C GLU A 536 33.00 -10.72 0.34
N ILE A 537 32.59 -9.47 0.11
CA ILE A 537 31.46 -9.13 -0.78
C ILE A 537 31.75 -9.59 -2.21
N ALA A 538 32.96 -9.33 -2.72
CA ALA A 538 33.36 -9.76 -4.06
C ALA A 538 33.36 -11.29 -4.20
N ALA A 539 33.86 -12.01 -3.19
CA ALA A 539 33.84 -13.46 -3.15
C ALA A 539 32.41 -14.02 -3.13
N LYS A 540 31.51 -13.42 -2.34
CA LYS A 540 30.08 -13.77 -2.32
C LYS A 540 29.39 -13.50 -3.65
N LEU A 541 29.67 -12.36 -4.27
CA LEU A 541 29.12 -12.00 -5.58
C LEU A 541 29.59 -12.98 -6.66
N PHE A 542 30.86 -13.39 -6.62
CA PHE A 542 31.39 -14.42 -7.51
C PHE A 542 30.75 -15.78 -7.24
N ALA A 543 30.69 -16.23 -5.98
CA ALA A 543 30.18 -17.56 -5.60
C ALA A 543 28.68 -17.74 -5.89
N PHE A 544 27.83 -16.79 -5.51
CA PHE A 544 26.37 -16.88 -5.73
C PHE A 544 25.94 -16.42 -7.12
N GLY A 545 26.76 -15.60 -7.79
CA GLY A 545 26.38 -14.93 -9.03
C GLY A 545 25.44 -13.75 -8.79
N ARG A 546 25.26 -12.90 -9.81
CA ARG A 546 24.56 -11.62 -9.70
C ARG A 546 23.11 -11.80 -9.23
N GLU A 547 22.36 -12.71 -9.83
CA GLU A 547 20.92 -12.87 -9.55
C GLU A 547 20.65 -13.32 -8.11
N GLU A 548 21.34 -14.36 -7.62
CA GLU A 548 21.13 -14.86 -6.26
C GLU A 548 21.69 -13.89 -5.21
N PHE A 549 22.85 -13.28 -5.47
CA PHE A 549 23.47 -12.31 -4.54
C PHE A 549 22.55 -11.11 -4.28
N PHE A 550 22.01 -10.49 -5.34
CA PHE A 550 21.11 -9.34 -5.22
C PHE A 550 19.70 -9.72 -4.74
N ASN A 551 19.39 -10.99 -4.49
CA ASN A 551 18.13 -11.37 -3.85
C ASN A 551 18.27 -11.53 -2.34
N ARG A 552 19.49 -11.76 -1.81
CA ARG A 552 19.75 -11.90 -0.38
C ARG A 552 19.81 -10.53 0.33
N PRO A 553 19.03 -10.27 1.39
CA PRO A 553 18.95 -8.95 2.04
C PRO A 553 20.28 -8.52 2.69
N PHE A 554 20.98 -9.43 3.37
CA PHE A 554 22.26 -9.12 4.01
C PHE A 554 23.38 -8.82 3.01
N CYS A 555 23.34 -9.43 1.82
CA CYS A 555 24.27 -9.13 0.74
C CYS A 555 24.05 -7.70 0.19
N LYS A 556 22.79 -7.24 0.08
CA LYS A 556 22.48 -5.84 -0.26
C LYS A 556 22.98 -4.89 0.82
N PHE A 557 22.70 -5.22 2.08
CA PHE A 557 23.12 -4.44 3.23
C PHE A 557 24.65 -4.26 3.27
N ASP A 558 25.41 -5.32 2.99
CA ASP A 558 26.87 -5.26 2.92
C ASP A 558 27.39 -4.31 1.85
N ILE A 559 26.80 -4.34 0.65
CA ILE A 559 27.15 -3.41 -0.43
C ILE A 559 26.89 -1.97 0.02
N VAL A 560 25.74 -1.70 0.64
CA VAL A 560 25.40 -0.35 1.11
C VAL A 560 26.40 0.12 2.16
N VAL A 561 26.66 -0.69 3.19
CA VAL A 561 27.60 -0.32 4.27
C VAL A 561 29.03 -0.18 3.77
N ALA A 562 29.49 -1.07 2.89
CA ALA A 562 30.81 -0.95 2.26
C ALA A 562 30.90 0.30 1.37
N GLY A 563 29.87 0.58 0.58
CA GLY A 563 29.79 1.75 -0.29
C GLY A 563 29.86 3.06 0.51
N VAL A 564 29.08 3.19 1.58
CA VAL A 564 29.16 4.33 2.50
C VAL A 564 30.56 4.43 3.13
N GLY A 565 31.12 3.30 3.55
CA GLY A 565 32.46 3.24 4.13
C GLY A 565 33.56 3.74 3.19
N TRP A 566 33.52 3.36 1.91
CA TRP A 566 34.45 3.83 0.88
C TRP A 566 34.20 5.28 0.47
N LEU A 567 32.93 5.68 0.34
CA LEU A 567 32.55 7.05 -0.02
C LEU A 567 33.15 8.06 0.97
N PHE A 568 32.93 7.87 2.27
CA PHE A 568 33.47 8.76 3.30
C PHE A 568 35.00 8.68 3.41
N TYR A 569 35.60 7.51 3.17
CA TYR A 569 37.05 7.37 3.11
C TYR A 569 37.65 8.22 1.98
N VAL A 570 37.06 8.16 0.78
CA VAL A 570 37.50 8.97 -0.37
C VAL A 570 37.29 10.45 -0.11
N LEU A 571 36.11 10.86 0.38
CA LEU A 571 35.80 12.26 0.73
C LEU A 571 36.81 12.85 1.72
N THR A 572 37.15 12.12 2.78
CA THR A 572 38.12 12.57 3.79
C THR A 572 39.56 12.58 3.25
N SER A 573 39.87 11.71 2.29
CA SER A 573 41.21 11.66 1.67
C SER A 573 41.42 12.77 0.64
N VAL A 574 40.36 13.14 -0.09
CA VAL A 574 40.39 14.19 -1.12
C VAL A 574 40.28 15.59 -0.49
N ASN A 575 39.43 15.76 0.52
CA ASN A 575 39.21 17.04 1.19
C ASN A 575 39.70 16.98 2.65
N PRO A 576 40.92 17.45 2.96
CA PRO A 576 41.46 17.42 4.32
C PRO A 576 40.71 18.34 5.29
N THR A 577 39.88 19.26 4.80
CA THR A 577 38.98 20.13 5.58
C THR A 577 37.62 19.48 5.89
N PHE A 578 37.36 18.28 5.39
CA PHE A 578 36.09 17.59 5.61
C PHE A 578 35.92 17.23 7.10
N PRO A 579 34.77 17.52 7.74
CA PRO A 579 34.61 17.35 9.17
C PRO A 579 34.85 15.90 9.63
N ILE A 580 35.69 15.73 10.65
CA ILE A 580 36.05 14.42 11.24
C ILE A 580 34.81 13.64 11.71
N VAL A 581 33.75 14.34 12.13
CA VAL A 581 32.48 13.75 12.55
C VAL A 581 31.90 12.80 11.49
N PHE A 582 32.08 13.09 10.20
CA PHE A 582 31.59 12.21 9.13
C PHE A 582 32.41 10.93 8.98
N TYR A 583 33.71 10.96 9.32
CA TYR A 583 34.52 9.76 9.43
C TYR A 583 34.03 8.88 10.59
N ASP A 584 33.70 9.48 11.74
CA ASP A 584 33.16 8.77 12.90
C ASP A 584 31.76 8.20 12.61
N LEU A 585 30.94 8.94 11.87
CA LEU A 585 29.65 8.45 11.36
C LEU A 585 29.84 7.26 10.41
N ALA A 586 30.82 7.33 9.50
CA ALA A 586 31.14 6.22 8.60
C ALA A 586 31.61 4.98 9.38
N LEU A 587 32.36 5.17 10.47
CA LEU A 587 32.77 4.13 11.39
C LEU A 587 31.55 3.51 12.10
N ALA A 588 30.61 4.32 12.57
CA ALA A 588 29.35 3.85 13.17
C ALA A 588 28.48 3.05 12.17
N VAL A 589 28.35 3.53 10.93
CA VAL A 589 27.61 2.82 9.87
C VAL A 589 28.26 1.47 9.56
N ARG A 590 29.60 1.38 9.55
CA ARG A 590 30.31 0.10 9.38
C ARG A 590 30.00 -0.88 10.51
N SER A 591 29.88 -0.39 11.74
CA SER A 591 29.52 -1.21 12.91
C SER A 591 28.11 -1.79 12.84
N LEU A 592 27.21 -1.25 12.01
CA LEU A 592 25.90 -1.87 11.77
C LEU A 592 26.01 -3.29 11.18
N ARG A 593 27.17 -3.70 10.67
CA ARG A 593 27.47 -5.10 10.31
C ARG A 593 27.29 -6.07 11.47
N VAL A 594 27.33 -5.60 12.72
CA VAL A 594 26.95 -6.40 13.91
C VAL A 594 25.55 -6.99 13.80
N LEU A 595 24.64 -6.35 13.04
CA LEU A 595 23.30 -6.90 12.75
C LEU A 595 23.35 -8.24 12.01
N LYS A 596 24.45 -8.57 11.32
CA LYS A 596 24.65 -9.90 10.73
C LYS A 596 24.79 -10.99 11.78
N LEU A 597 25.38 -10.68 12.94
CA LEU A 597 25.50 -11.65 14.03
C LEU A 597 24.13 -12.10 14.53
N LEU A 598 23.09 -11.25 14.38
CA LEU A 598 21.72 -11.63 14.70
C LEU A 598 21.21 -12.79 13.84
N ASN A 599 21.73 -13.01 12.63
CA ASN A 599 21.36 -14.19 11.83
C ASN A 599 21.88 -15.51 12.38
N LEU A 600 22.93 -15.49 13.22
CA LEU A 600 23.41 -16.71 13.88
C LEU A 600 22.36 -17.28 14.85
N ILE A 601 21.38 -16.46 15.24
CA ILE A 601 20.33 -16.79 16.19
C ILE A 601 18.99 -16.87 15.42
N PRO A 602 18.44 -18.08 15.19
CA PRO A 602 17.27 -18.28 14.35
C PRO A 602 16.04 -17.40 14.71
N PRO A 603 15.71 -17.16 15.99
CA PRO A 603 14.64 -16.23 16.35
C PRO A 603 14.81 -14.82 15.78
N PHE A 604 16.02 -14.25 15.77
CA PHE A 604 16.26 -12.90 15.25
C PHE A 604 16.22 -12.86 13.72
N HIS A 605 16.62 -13.95 13.04
CA HIS A 605 16.48 -14.08 11.60
C HIS A 605 15.02 -13.87 11.15
N ASN A 606 14.09 -14.55 11.83
CA ASN A 606 12.65 -14.47 11.52
C ASN A 606 12.09 -13.06 11.73
N ILE A 607 12.57 -12.35 12.76
CA ILE A 607 12.20 -10.96 13.03
C ILE A 607 12.69 -10.04 11.90
N LEU A 608 13.96 -10.16 11.49
CA LEU A 608 14.55 -9.33 10.43
C LEU A 608 13.91 -9.59 9.06
N TRP A 609 13.59 -10.85 8.75
CA TRP A 609 12.86 -11.22 7.54
C TRP A 609 11.47 -10.58 7.51
N THR A 610 10.73 -10.70 8.62
CA THR A 610 9.40 -10.10 8.78
C THR A 610 9.47 -8.57 8.68
N LEU A 611 10.47 -7.95 9.30
CA LEU A 611 10.70 -6.50 9.24
C LEU A 611 10.94 -6.03 7.80
N ASN A 612 11.79 -6.71 7.03
CA ASN A 612 12.04 -6.39 5.63
C ASN A 612 10.76 -6.52 4.78
N ARG A 613 9.93 -7.53 5.07
CA ARG A 613 8.64 -7.74 4.41
C ARG A 613 7.64 -6.62 4.68
N ILE A 614 7.58 -6.09 5.90
CA ILE A 614 6.68 -4.98 6.26
C ILE A 614 7.30 -3.59 6.05
N MET A 615 8.58 -3.48 5.66
CA MET A 615 9.26 -2.21 5.48
C MET A 615 8.56 -1.23 4.51
N PRO A 616 8.06 -1.67 3.33
CA PRO A 616 7.35 -0.78 2.41
C PRO A 616 6.05 -0.22 3.01
N LEU A 617 5.50 -0.93 3.99
CA LEU A 617 4.27 -0.62 4.66
C LEU A 617 4.53 0.36 5.83
N ILE A 618 5.62 0.15 6.59
CA ILE A 618 6.13 1.12 7.59
C ILE A 618 6.40 2.47 6.92
N TRP A 619 7.11 2.49 5.79
CA TRP A 619 7.43 3.72 5.05
C TRP A 619 6.19 4.53 4.68
N GLN A 620 5.10 3.88 4.28
CA GLN A 620 3.86 4.56 3.91
C GLN A 620 3.20 5.28 5.10
N LEU A 621 3.25 4.68 6.30
CA LEU A 621 2.75 5.33 7.50
C LEU A 621 3.67 6.43 7.99
N THR A 622 4.99 6.22 7.95
CA THR A 622 5.95 7.26 8.32
C THR A 622 5.76 8.49 7.45
N LEU A 623 5.48 8.34 6.15
CA LEU A 623 5.14 9.47 5.28
C LEU A 623 3.85 10.19 5.68
N VAL A 624 2.84 9.49 6.22
CA VAL A 624 1.62 10.11 6.74
C VAL A 624 1.92 10.94 7.99
N ILE A 625 2.72 10.42 8.92
CA ILE A 625 3.15 11.15 10.11
C ILE A 625 3.98 12.38 9.71
N LEU A 626 4.96 12.20 8.82
CA LEU A 626 5.81 13.27 8.32
C LEU A 626 4.99 14.36 7.61
N ALA A 627 3.92 14.02 6.90
CA ALA A 627 3.04 15.01 6.29
C ALA A 627 2.30 15.87 7.33
N VAL A 628 1.93 15.30 8.48
CA VAL A 628 1.34 16.07 9.59
C VAL A 628 2.40 16.93 10.26
N VAL A 629 3.60 16.39 10.55
CA VAL A 629 4.71 17.18 11.10
C VAL A 629 5.08 18.34 10.16
N TYR A 630 5.12 18.10 8.85
CA TYR A 630 5.34 19.13 7.82
C TYR A 630 4.29 20.24 7.92
N ALA A 631 3.00 19.89 8.04
CA ALA A 631 1.93 20.87 8.16
C ALA A 631 2.12 21.77 9.39
N PHE A 632 2.42 21.18 10.55
CA PHE A 632 2.69 21.92 11.78
C PHE A 632 3.99 22.73 11.70
N ALA A 633 5.03 22.25 11.02
CA ALA A 633 6.29 22.96 10.83
C ALA A 633 6.09 24.27 10.07
N ILE A 634 5.33 24.24 8.96
CA ILE A 634 5.01 25.47 8.20
C ILE A 634 4.24 26.48 9.06
N VAL A 635 3.28 26.02 9.87
CA VAL A 635 2.52 26.89 10.76
C VAL A 635 3.40 27.45 11.89
N ALA A 636 4.22 26.61 12.52
CA ALA A 636 5.14 27.00 13.58
C ALA A 636 6.13 28.05 13.09
N GLN A 637 6.68 27.86 11.90
CA GLN A 637 7.62 28.79 11.28
C GLN A 637 6.99 30.16 11.06
N GLY A 638 5.78 30.20 10.50
CA GLY A 638 5.06 31.45 10.25
C GLY A 638 4.56 32.17 11.51
N LEU A 639 4.23 31.45 12.58
CA LEU A 639 3.73 32.05 13.82
C LEU A 639 4.83 32.43 14.81
N TYR A 640 5.88 31.63 14.92
CA TYR A 640 6.83 31.71 16.05
C TYR A 640 8.29 31.85 15.63
N GLY A 641 8.64 31.72 14.35
CA GLY A 641 10.04 31.70 13.92
C GLY A 641 10.83 32.96 14.31
N ASN A 642 10.30 34.14 14.03
CA ASN A 642 10.97 35.40 14.38
C ASN A 642 11.00 35.68 15.89
N LEU A 643 10.10 35.06 16.67
CA LEU A 643 10.01 35.30 18.11
C LEU A 643 11.17 34.66 18.85
N LEU A 644 11.49 33.40 18.55
CA LEU A 644 12.57 32.67 19.22
C LEU A 644 13.96 33.16 18.81
N VAL A 645 14.15 33.55 17.55
CA VAL A 645 15.42 34.12 17.09
C VAL A 645 15.76 35.42 17.83
N ASN A 646 14.75 36.28 18.02
CA ASN A 646 14.92 37.57 18.68
C ASN A 646 14.64 37.51 20.18
N PHE A 647 14.87 36.35 20.82
CA PHE A 647 14.58 36.18 22.24
C PHE A 647 15.40 37.15 23.11
N PRO A 648 14.76 38.00 23.95
CA PRO A 648 15.45 39.03 24.71
C PRO A 648 16.30 38.41 25.82
N ILE A 649 17.58 38.81 25.88
CA ILE A 649 18.57 38.33 26.87
C ILE A 649 18.08 38.57 28.31
N ALA A 650 17.33 39.65 28.56
CA ALA A 650 16.75 39.98 29.86
C ALA A 650 15.82 38.88 30.43
N ARG A 651 15.20 38.06 29.56
CA ARG A 651 14.29 36.98 29.97
C ARG A 651 14.96 35.60 29.99
N LYS A 652 16.28 35.52 29.79
CA LYS A 652 17.03 34.26 29.76
C LYS A 652 16.78 33.38 30.99
N ALA A 653 16.73 33.99 32.18
CA ALA A 653 16.53 33.26 33.44
C ALA A 653 15.16 32.57 33.52
N GLN A 654 14.14 33.10 32.84
CA GLN A 654 12.77 32.58 32.86
C GLN A 654 12.58 31.39 31.91
N ALA A 655 13.41 31.28 30.87
CA ALA A 655 13.39 30.19 29.89
C ALA A 655 14.68 29.37 29.92
N ALA A 656 15.26 29.15 31.10
CA ALA A 656 16.60 28.57 31.24
C ALA A 656 16.75 27.18 30.58
N ALA A 657 15.72 26.33 30.68
CA ALA A 657 15.72 24.98 30.11
C ALA A 657 15.83 24.99 28.58
N TRP A 658 15.05 25.83 27.91
CA TRP A 658 15.12 25.98 26.45
C TRP A 658 16.36 26.78 26.02
N TYR A 659 16.71 27.85 26.75
CA TYR A 659 17.80 28.75 26.36
C TYR A 659 19.16 28.04 26.31
N LEU A 660 19.36 26.96 27.08
CA LEU A 660 20.55 26.11 27.02
C LEU A 660 20.74 25.49 25.62
N HIS A 661 19.64 25.16 24.94
CA HIS A 661 19.61 24.47 23.65
C HIS A 661 19.03 25.37 22.53
N LYS A 662 19.07 26.70 22.72
CA LYS A 662 18.44 27.66 21.80
C LYS A 662 18.97 27.62 20.37
N GLU A 663 20.17 27.10 20.15
CA GLU A 663 20.80 27.00 18.82
C GLU A 663 20.25 25.81 18.04
N GLU A 664 19.80 24.77 18.74
CA GLU A 664 19.26 23.53 18.15
C GLU A 664 17.74 23.62 17.99
N PHE A 665 17.05 24.20 18.98
CA PHE A 665 15.59 24.20 19.04
C PHE A 665 14.98 25.55 18.68
N GLN A 666 15.11 25.90 17.40
CA GLN A 666 14.52 27.10 16.80
C GLN A 666 13.32 26.78 15.90
N LEU A 667 12.57 27.81 15.54
CA LEU A 667 11.41 27.72 14.64
C LEU A 667 11.55 28.66 13.43
N ASP A 668 12.76 29.10 13.10
CA ASP A 668 13.05 30.11 12.08
C ASP A 668 13.13 29.53 10.67
N THR A 669 13.86 28.44 10.52
CA THR A 669 14.00 27.68 9.28
C THR A 669 13.13 26.44 9.32
N PHE A 670 12.78 25.91 8.15
CA PHE A 670 11.96 24.70 8.06
C PHE A 670 12.67 23.48 8.68
N GLU A 671 13.99 23.38 8.54
CA GLU A 671 14.81 22.32 9.14
C GLU A 671 14.80 22.38 10.67
N HIS A 672 15.01 23.56 11.27
CA HIS A 672 14.92 23.72 12.72
C HIS A 672 13.50 23.43 13.21
N CYS A 673 12.46 23.86 12.48
CA CYS A 673 11.08 23.50 12.81
C CYS A 673 10.85 21.99 12.84
N LEU A 674 11.40 21.24 11.87
CA LEU A 674 11.27 19.78 11.85
C LEU A 674 11.94 19.13 13.06
N VAL A 675 13.14 19.60 13.44
CA VAL A 675 13.88 19.08 14.61
C VAL A 675 13.16 19.41 15.90
N THR A 676 12.77 20.67 16.10
CA THR A 676 12.05 21.16 17.30
C THR A 676 10.72 20.44 17.46
N LEU A 677 9.94 20.26 16.39
CA LEU A 677 8.68 19.52 16.46
C LEU A 677 8.89 18.02 16.64
N PHE A 678 9.98 17.44 16.14
CA PHE A 678 10.34 16.05 16.42
C PHE A 678 10.66 15.86 17.90
N GLU A 679 11.45 16.76 18.50
CA GLU A 679 11.67 16.80 19.94
C GLU A 679 10.33 16.93 20.69
N GLU A 680 9.47 17.85 20.29
CA GLU A 680 8.22 18.07 21.00
C GLU A 680 7.31 16.83 20.99
N ALA A 681 7.33 16.07 19.89
CA ALA A 681 6.61 14.80 19.80
C ALA A 681 7.19 13.67 20.68
N THR A 682 8.49 13.71 21.00
CA THR A 682 9.24 12.55 21.53
C THR A 682 9.88 12.74 22.90
N LEU A 683 10.38 13.93 23.23
CA LEU A 683 11.11 14.20 24.46
C LEU A 683 10.18 14.53 25.63
N ALA A 684 10.65 14.15 26.81
CA ALA A 684 9.92 14.25 28.06
C ALA A 684 10.00 15.65 28.72
N GLY A 685 10.46 16.68 27.97
CA GLY A 685 10.60 18.08 28.41
C GLY A 685 10.17 19.09 27.34
N TRP A 686 9.30 18.68 26.42
CA TRP A 686 8.82 19.47 25.29
C TRP A 686 8.18 20.81 25.68
N ASN A 687 7.61 20.88 26.89
CA ASN A 687 6.96 22.09 27.38
C ASN A 687 7.92 23.28 27.51
N SER A 688 9.23 23.05 27.60
CA SER A 688 10.24 24.12 27.66
C SER A 688 10.21 25.04 26.43
N ILE A 689 9.96 24.51 25.23
CA ILE A 689 9.82 25.28 23.99
C ILE A 689 8.51 26.07 24.03
N MET A 690 7.41 25.42 24.38
CA MET A 690 6.10 26.07 24.54
C MET A 690 6.15 27.21 25.54
N ASP A 691 6.78 26.99 26.71
CA ASP A 691 6.93 27.98 27.77
C ASP A 691 7.77 29.18 27.29
N ALA A 692 8.87 28.93 26.55
CA ALA A 692 9.69 29.99 25.96
C ALA A 692 8.89 30.87 24.96
N VAL A 693 8.08 30.25 24.09
CA VAL A 693 7.23 30.98 23.15
C VAL A 693 6.11 31.72 23.90
N TYR A 694 5.47 31.08 24.88
CA TYR A 694 4.41 31.67 25.68
C TYR A 694 4.90 32.88 26.49
N LEU A 695 6.13 32.86 26.99
CA LEU A 695 6.74 34.00 27.67
C LEU A 695 6.78 35.26 26.78
N LEU A 696 6.94 35.09 25.46
CA LEU A 696 6.97 36.19 24.49
C LEU A 696 5.58 36.59 24.01
N THR A 697 4.70 35.62 23.74
CA THR A 697 3.36 35.91 23.18
C THR A 697 2.35 36.29 24.24
N GLN A 698 2.41 35.68 25.43
CA GLN A 698 1.39 35.74 26.49
C GLN A 698 -0.02 35.42 25.98
N ARG A 699 -0.15 34.57 24.96
CA ARG A 699 -1.43 34.21 24.33
C ARG A 699 -1.76 32.74 24.55
N SER A 700 -3.01 32.47 24.94
CA SER A 700 -3.53 31.10 25.07
C SER A 700 -3.51 30.31 23.76
N THR A 701 -3.51 31.00 22.61
CA THR A 701 -3.39 30.38 21.28
C THR A 701 -2.08 29.62 21.11
N THR A 702 -1.00 30.06 21.78
CA THR A 702 0.30 29.36 21.78
C THR A 702 0.18 28.02 22.48
N LEU A 703 -0.44 27.99 23.66
CA LEU A 703 -0.67 26.75 24.40
C LEU A 703 -1.54 25.78 23.59
N VAL A 704 -2.63 26.29 22.98
CA VAL A 704 -3.52 25.49 22.13
C VAL A 704 -2.76 24.87 20.96
N PHE A 705 -1.87 25.60 20.30
CA PHE A 705 -1.07 25.07 19.19
C PHE A 705 -0.20 23.87 19.61
N PHE A 706 0.62 24.05 20.64
CA PHE A 706 1.57 23.03 21.10
C PHE A 706 0.86 21.80 21.68
N PHE A 707 -0.16 21.98 22.52
CA PHE A 707 -0.99 20.85 22.98
C PHE A 707 -1.71 20.15 21.83
N THR A 708 -2.22 20.88 20.83
CA THR A 708 -2.88 20.26 19.67
C THR A 708 -1.89 19.40 18.89
N TYR A 709 -0.69 19.92 18.63
CA TYR A 709 0.37 19.15 17.98
C TYR A 709 0.75 17.91 18.79
N ARG A 710 0.99 18.08 20.09
CA ARG A 710 1.42 17.01 20.98
C ARG A 710 0.38 15.90 21.09
N ILE A 711 -0.90 16.24 21.24
CA ILE A 711 -2.01 15.29 21.26
C ILE A 711 -2.14 14.60 19.91
N ALA A 712 -2.04 15.34 18.80
CA ALA A 712 -2.14 14.77 17.46
C ALA A 712 -1.05 13.73 17.17
N ILE A 713 0.20 13.98 17.55
CA ILE A 713 1.27 13.00 17.33
C ILE A 713 1.20 11.86 18.34
N SER A 714 1.22 12.17 19.64
CA SER A 714 1.50 11.17 20.67
C SER A 714 0.27 10.39 21.15
N ASN A 715 -0.94 10.97 21.08
CA ASN A 715 -2.18 10.31 21.50
C ASN A 715 -3.00 9.77 20.33
N ILE A 716 -2.74 10.22 19.10
CA ILE A 716 -3.50 9.80 17.92
C ILE A 716 -2.62 9.03 16.93
N LEU A 717 -1.66 9.70 16.29
CA LEU A 717 -0.91 9.10 15.17
C LEU A 717 0.05 8.00 15.59
N LEU A 718 0.81 8.19 16.67
CA LEU A 718 1.77 7.20 17.17
C LEU A 718 1.06 5.93 17.70
N PRO A 719 -0.04 6.01 18.48
CA PRO A 719 -0.86 4.85 18.82
C PRO A 719 -1.38 4.07 17.61
N ILE A 720 -1.89 4.79 16.58
CA ILE A 720 -2.33 4.16 15.32
C ILE A 720 -1.15 3.45 14.64
N PHE A 721 0.01 4.09 14.58
CA PHE A 721 1.23 3.53 14.00
C PHE A 721 1.71 2.27 14.72
N VAL A 722 1.76 2.30 16.05
CA VAL A 722 2.17 1.16 16.88
C VAL A 722 1.18 0.01 16.72
N GLY A 723 -0.13 0.29 16.82
CA GLY A 723 -1.17 -0.73 16.64
C GLY A 723 -1.07 -1.42 15.27
N PHE A 724 -0.82 -0.64 14.22
CA PHE A 724 -0.55 -1.19 12.90
C PHE A 724 0.72 -2.03 12.81
N LEU A 725 1.81 -1.55 13.40
CA LEU A 725 3.10 -2.24 13.33
C LEU A 725 2.98 -3.60 13.98
N VAL A 726 2.35 -3.67 15.16
CA VAL A 726 2.10 -4.91 15.88
C VAL A 726 1.29 -5.90 15.04
N GLU A 727 0.19 -5.47 14.42
CA GLU A 727 -0.62 -6.37 13.57
C GLU A 727 0.14 -6.83 12.32
N SER A 728 0.82 -5.89 11.66
CA SER A 728 1.58 -6.18 10.45
C SER A 728 2.73 -7.15 10.74
N PHE A 729 3.37 -6.99 11.89
CA PHE A 729 4.44 -7.86 12.35
C PHE A 729 3.89 -9.25 12.74
N SER A 730 2.90 -9.30 13.64
CA SER A 730 2.31 -10.55 14.13
C SER A 730 1.71 -11.41 13.01
N SER A 731 1.03 -10.78 12.05
CA SER A 731 0.36 -11.50 10.97
C SER A 731 1.32 -12.00 9.88
N ASN A 732 2.45 -11.31 9.66
CA ASN A 732 3.46 -11.76 8.70
C ASN A 732 4.47 -12.75 9.29
N GLN A 733 4.51 -12.93 10.61
CA GLN A 733 5.42 -13.88 11.27
C GLN A 733 4.98 -15.35 11.06
N LYS A 734 3.68 -15.66 11.10
CA LYS A 734 3.13 -17.02 10.90
C LYS A 734 3.51 -17.64 9.54
N PRO A 735 3.26 -16.97 8.39
CA PRO A 735 3.62 -17.52 7.08
C PRO A 735 5.14 -17.62 6.84
N ALA A 736 5.97 -16.87 7.59
CA ALA A 736 7.43 -16.96 7.47
C ALA A 736 7.95 -18.34 7.90
N THR A 737 7.45 -18.83 9.04
CA THR A 737 7.84 -20.11 9.63
C THR A 737 7.36 -21.29 8.78
N ASP A 738 6.22 -21.14 8.09
CA ASP A 738 5.68 -22.16 7.19
C ASP A 738 6.39 -22.14 5.83
N GLU A 739 6.74 -20.95 5.29
CA GLU A 739 7.53 -20.79 4.07
C GLU A 739 8.95 -21.37 4.18
N GLU A 740 9.65 -21.15 5.29
CA GLU A 740 10.97 -21.75 5.53
C GLU A 740 10.95 -23.28 5.53
N LYS A 741 9.83 -23.88 5.97
CA LYS A 741 9.62 -25.34 5.92
C LYS A 741 9.21 -25.82 4.53
N MET A 742 8.48 -25.00 3.76
CA MET A 742 7.92 -25.36 2.45
C MET A 742 8.86 -25.13 1.27
N ASP A 743 9.81 -24.19 1.33
CA ASP A 743 10.81 -23.97 0.28
C ASP A 743 11.72 -25.20 0.05
N GLN A 744 11.69 -26.17 0.96
CA GLN A 744 12.37 -27.47 0.81
C GLN A 744 11.61 -28.45 -0.11
N HIS A 745 10.34 -28.20 -0.45
CA HIS A 745 9.52 -29.06 -1.33
C HIS A 745 8.95 -28.25 -2.50
N THR A 746 9.70 -28.19 -3.60
CA THR A 746 9.20 -27.68 -4.88
C THR A 746 8.37 -28.78 -5.55
N THR A 747 7.09 -28.53 -5.81
CA THR A 747 6.22 -29.49 -6.51
C THR A 747 6.49 -29.41 -8.00
N THR A 748 6.97 -30.51 -8.59
CA THR A 748 7.03 -30.68 -10.04
C THR A 748 5.64 -31.09 -10.53
N VAL A 749 4.98 -30.24 -11.32
CA VAL A 749 3.80 -30.66 -12.08
C VAL A 749 4.32 -31.44 -13.27
N VAL A 750 4.19 -32.77 -13.20
CA VAL A 750 4.48 -33.67 -14.32
C VAL A 750 3.18 -33.87 -15.07
N PRO A 751 3.08 -33.51 -16.36
CA PRO A 751 1.94 -33.90 -17.17
C PRO A 751 1.93 -35.43 -17.27
N SER A 752 0.82 -36.03 -16.85
CA SER A 752 0.47 -37.43 -17.13
C SER A 752 -0.24 -37.42 -18.50
N VAL A 753 0.14 -38.15 -19.57
CA VAL A 753 0.20 -39.62 -19.72
C VAL A 753 0.68 -39.99 -21.16
N VAL A 754 1.21 -41.23 -21.33
CA VAL A 754 1.36 -42.12 -22.52
C VAL A 754 2.20 -41.67 -23.74
N SER A 755 3.36 -42.34 -23.84
CA SER A 755 4.00 -42.90 -25.04
C SER A 755 3.97 -42.11 -26.35
N ALA A 756 5.00 -41.28 -26.55
CA ALA A 756 5.76 -41.22 -27.79
C ALA A 756 7.21 -40.80 -27.44
N ALA A 757 8.16 -41.14 -28.32
CA ALA A 757 9.62 -41.14 -28.13
C ALA A 757 10.23 -40.06 -27.21
N PRO A 758 11.34 -40.36 -26.49
CA PRO A 758 11.86 -39.51 -25.41
C PRO A 758 12.55 -38.25 -25.97
N VAL A 759 11.79 -37.19 -26.19
CA VAL A 759 12.33 -35.83 -26.29
C VAL A 759 12.67 -35.39 -24.86
N LYS A 760 13.93 -35.01 -24.61
CA LYS A 760 14.36 -34.54 -23.28
C LYS A 760 13.55 -33.30 -22.88
N PRO A 761 12.86 -33.30 -21.73
CA PRO A 761 11.94 -32.23 -21.38
C PRO A 761 12.69 -30.90 -21.20
N VAL A 762 12.23 -29.86 -21.88
CA VAL A 762 12.70 -28.49 -21.65
C VAL A 762 12.15 -28.05 -20.30
N LYS A 763 13.04 -27.85 -19.33
CA LYS A 763 12.64 -27.42 -17.98
C LYS A 763 12.42 -25.91 -17.95
N TYR A 764 11.18 -25.52 -17.77
CA TYR A 764 10.79 -24.15 -17.47
C TYR A 764 10.80 -23.94 -15.95
N ARG A 765 11.40 -22.83 -15.50
CA ARG A 765 11.28 -22.40 -14.11
C ARG A 765 10.40 -21.17 -14.07
N MET A 766 9.39 -21.23 -13.21
CA MET A 766 8.47 -20.14 -12.97
C MET A 766 8.68 -19.60 -11.57
N THR A 767 9.14 -18.36 -11.46
CA THR A 767 9.37 -17.68 -10.17
C THR A 767 8.33 -16.59 -9.96
N PHE A 768 7.97 -16.35 -8.69
CA PHE A 768 6.95 -15.38 -8.32
C PHE A 768 7.49 -14.37 -7.31
N ASN A 769 7.37 -13.07 -7.62
CA ASN A 769 7.69 -11.99 -6.67
C ASN A 769 6.41 -11.48 -6.00
N ARG A 770 6.30 -11.58 -4.66
CA ARG A 770 5.12 -11.07 -3.93
C ARG A 770 5.08 -9.54 -3.91
N ARG A 771 3.87 -8.97 -3.96
CA ARG A 771 3.63 -7.54 -3.85
C ARG A 771 3.39 -7.10 -2.41
N THR A 772 3.56 -5.80 -2.18
CA THR A 772 3.12 -5.13 -0.95
C THR A 772 1.63 -5.31 -0.65
N SER A 773 0.80 -5.49 -1.68
CA SER A 773 -0.61 -5.84 -1.50
C SER A 773 -0.86 -7.23 -0.97
N ASP A 774 0.04 -8.16 -1.30
CA ASP A 774 -0.10 -9.56 -0.95
C ASP A 774 0.34 -9.75 0.52
N VAL A 775 1.31 -8.93 0.97
CA VAL A 775 1.65 -8.74 2.38
C VAL A 775 0.44 -8.20 3.17
N GLN A 776 -0.33 -7.27 2.60
CA GLN A 776 -1.55 -6.75 3.23
C GLN A 776 -2.70 -7.77 3.23
N SER A 777 -2.82 -8.64 2.22
CA SER A 777 -3.81 -9.72 2.24
C SER A 777 -3.41 -10.90 3.11
N ALA A 778 -2.12 -11.09 3.35
CA ALA A 778 -1.63 -12.05 4.35
C ALA A 778 -2.00 -11.61 5.78
N MET A 779 -2.15 -10.30 6.01
CA MET A 779 -2.52 -9.72 7.31
C MET A 779 -3.86 -10.24 7.85
N PHE A 780 -4.77 -10.66 6.95
CA PHE A 780 -6.12 -11.07 7.28
C PHE A 780 -6.33 -12.52 6.83
N ASP A 781 -6.86 -13.33 7.73
CA ASP A 781 -7.35 -14.65 7.40
C ASP A 781 -8.85 -14.54 7.09
N PHE A 782 -9.20 -14.72 5.82
CA PHE A 782 -10.59 -14.76 5.37
C PHE A 782 -11.08 -16.18 5.16
N SER A 783 -10.24 -17.18 5.46
CA SER A 783 -10.67 -18.57 5.50
C SER A 783 -11.53 -18.87 6.72
N ASP A 784 -11.80 -17.85 7.56
CA ASP A 784 -12.60 -17.95 8.77
C ASP A 784 -13.95 -18.56 8.40
N LYS A 785 -14.02 -19.89 8.53
CA LYS A 785 -15.11 -20.75 8.06
C LYS A 785 -16.45 -20.30 8.64
N LYS A 786 -16.39 -19.54 9.73
CA LYS A 786 -17.50 -18.88 10.41
C LYS A 786 -18.24 -17.86 9.54
N ILE A 787 -17.55 -17.03 8.75
CA ILE A 787 -18.21 -16.04 7.87
C ILE A 787 -18.89 -16.73 6.70
N GLN A 788 -18.25 -17.75 6.11
CA GLN A 788 -18.87 -18.58 5.08
C GLN A 788 -20.07 -19.33 5.64
N ALA A 789 -19.94 -19.97 6.81
CA ALA A 789 -21.04 -20.66 7.47
C ALA A 789 -22.24 -19.73 7.74
N ASP A 790 -22.00 -18.54 8.30
CA ASP A 790 -23.06 -17.55 8.56
C ASP A 790 -23.75 -17.07 7.27
N GLN A 791 -23.01 -16.94 6.16
CA GLN A 791 -23.56 -16.51 4.88
C GLN A 791 -24.33 -17.63 4.18
N TYR A 792 -23.82 -18.88 4.22
CA TYR A 792 -24.55 -20.06 3.74
C TYR A 792 -25.82 -20.27 4.55
N GLU A 793 -25.77 -20.10 5.87
CA GLU A 793 -26.94 -20.19 6.75
C GLU A 793 -28.00 -19.13 6.38
N ARG A 794 -27.60 -17.89 6.09
CA ARG A 794 -28.53 -16.85 5.61
C ARG A 794 -29.15 -17.20 4.26
N LYS A 795 -28.36 -17.72 3.30
CA LYS A 795 -28.88 -18.14 1.99
C LYS A 795 -29.85 -19.31 2.12
N ILE A 796 -29.55 -20.28 2.98
CA ILE A 796 -30.44 -21.42 3.27
C ILE A 796 -31.73 -20.90 3.90
N LYS A 797 -31.67 -20.00 4.89
CA LYS A 797 -32.88 -19.40 5.48
C LYS A 797 -33.73 -18.64 4.46
N ALA A 798 -33.11 -17.91 3.55
CA ALA A 798 -33.83 -17.21 2.48
C ALA A 798 -34.49 -18.18 1.48
N LEU A 799 -33.79 -19.25 1.08
CA LEU A 799 -34.33 -20.29 0.20
C LEU A 799 -35.48 -21.06 0.86
N VAL A 800 -35.36 -21.38 2.15
CA VAL A 800 -36.43 -22.02 2.92
C VAL A 800 -37.66 -21.12 2.97
N ALA A 801 -37.50 -19.82 3.24
CA ALA A 801 -38.61 -18.88 3.23
C ALA A 801 -39.33 -18.83 1.87
N THR A 802 -38.59 -18.83 0.76
CA THR A 802 -39.20 -18.87 -0.58
C THR A 802 -39.89 -20.20 -0.89
N LEU A 803 -39.40 -21.32 -0.34
CA LEU A 803 -40.04 -22.62 -0.50
C LEU A 803 -41.33 -22.72 0.32
N ASP A 804 -41.35 -22.13 1.52
CA ASP A 804 -42.54 -22.08 2.37
C ASP A 804 -43.65 -21.26 1.71
N GLU A 805 -43.30 -20.10 1.12
CA GLU A 805 -44.23 -19.27 0.33
C GLU A 805 -44.81 -20.04 -0.86
N ARG A 806 -43.98 -20.76 -1.62
CA ARG A 806 -44.43 -21.61 -2.75
C ARG A 806 -45.30 -22.78 -2.28
N ASN A 807 -45.01 -23.38 -1.13
CA ASN A 807 -45.83 -24.45 -0.56
C ASN A 807 -47.20 -23.93 -0.12
N GLU A 808 -47.26 -22.72 0.41
CA GLU A 808 -48.52 -22.05 0.77
C GLU A 808 -49.37 -21.77 -0.49
N GLU A 809 -48.75 -21.25 -1.57
CA GLU A 809 -49.40 -21.11 -2.88
C GLU A 809 -49.96 -22.45 -3.40
N ILE A 810 -49.17 -23.53 -3.34
CA ILE A 810 -49.61 -24.86 -3.78
C ILE A 810 -50.79 -25.37 -2.94
N ASN A 811 -50.78 -25.13 -1.63
CA ASN A 811 -51.87 -25.55 -0.75
C ASN A 811 -53.15 -24.74 -1.01
N GLN A 812 -53.04 -23.45 -1.31
CA GLN A 812 -54.16 -22.62 -1.74
C GLN A 812 -54.74 -23.13 -3.07
N LEU A 813 -53.89 -23.44 -4.05
CA LEU A 813 -54.32 -24.02 -5.33
C LEU A 813 -54.99 -25.38 -5.15
N ARG A 814 -54.48 -26.25 -4.26
CA ARG A 814 -55.12 -27.53 -3.92
C ARG A 814 -56.47 -27.33 -3.23
N ALA A 815 -56.59 -26.35 -2.33
CA ALA A 815 -57.86 -26.02 -1.69
C ALA A 815 -58.88 -25.50 -2.70
N GLN A 816 -58.46 -24.67 -3.66
CA GLN A 816 -59.31 -24.23 -4.78
C GLN A 816 -59.71 -25.39 -5.69
N LEU A 817 -58.78 -26.30 -5.99
CA LEU A 817 -59.07 -27.49 -6.80
C LEU A 817 -60.08 -28.40 -6.10
N ASN A 818 -59.92 -28.65 -4.80
CA ASN A 818 -60.86 -29.46 -4.01
C ASN A 818 -62.23 -28.76 -3.88
N ALA A 819 -62.27 -27.43 -3.72
CA ALA A 819 -63.53 -26.69 -3.74
C ALA A 819 -64.22 -26.78 -5.11
N SER A 820 -63.45 -26.75 -6.20
CA SER A 820 -63.99 -26.95 -7.55
C SER A 820 -64.48 -28.38 -7.79
N SER A 821 -63.80 -29.41 -7.27
CA SER A 821 -64.21 -30.81 -7.43
C SER A 821 -65.52 -31.12 -6.68
N VAL A 822 -65.71 -30.54 -5.49
CA VAL A 822 -66.97 -30.67 -4.72
C VAL A 822 -68.14 -30.01 -5.48
N SER A 823 -67.92 -28.89 -6.18
CA SER A 823 -68.96 -28.25 -6.99
C SER A 823 -69.40 -29.08 -8.21
N THR A 824 -68.52 -29.95 -8.73
CA THR A 824 -68.84 -30.91 -9.80
C THR A 824 -69.56 -32.17 -9.31
N GLU A 825 -69.39 -32.58 -8.05
CA GLU A 825 -70.11 -33.75 -7.49
C GLU A 825 -71.56 -33.39 -7.09
N ASP A 826 -71.81 -32.17 -6.62
CA ASP A 826 -73.16 -31.68 -6.31
C ASP A 826 -74.04 -31.46 -7.56
N SER A 827 -73.42 -31.33 -8.74
CA SER A 827 -74.15 -31.24 -10.02
C SER A 827 -74.41 -32.61 -10.67
N ALA A 828 -73.76 -33.69 -10.21
CA ALA A 828 -73.95 -35.05 -10.70
C ALA A 828 -74.98 -35.86 -9.90
N THR A 829 -75.31 -35.46 -8.66
CA THR A 829 -76.20 -36.21 -7.76
C THR A 829 -77.69 -35.90 -7.89
N THR A 830 -78.11 -34.97 -8.76
CA THR A 830 -79.53 -34.62 -8.97
C THR A 830 -80.20 -35.26 -10.21
N ARG A 831 -79.52 -36.17 -10.93
CA ARG A 831 -80.11 -36.89 -12.08
C ARG A 831 -79.77 -38.38 -12.06
N SER A 832 -80.58 -39.19 -11.37
CA SER A 832 -81.13 -40.48 -11.89
C SER A 832 -81.53 -41.44 -10.76
N THR A 833 -82.81 -41.37 -10.35
CA THR A 833 -83.51 -42.50 -9.71
C THR A 833 -84.86 -42.68 -10.42
N LEU A 834 -84.85 -43.47 -11.49
CA LEU A 834 -86.04 -44.13 -12.02
C LEU A 834 -85.63 -45.58 -12.34
N SER A 835 -86.32 -46.49 -11.66
CA SER A 835 -86.17 -47.95 -11.64
C SER A 835 -86.99 -48.61 -12.78
N PRO A 836 -86.99 -49.94 -12.95
CA PRO A 836 -85.86 -50.80 -13.34
C PRO A 836 -86.23 -51.88 -14.41
N MET A 837 -85.25 -52.73 -14.76
CA MET A 837 -85.34 -54.12 -15.31
C MET A 837 -85.60 -54.33 -16.84
N PRO A 838 -85.24 -55.51 -17.42
CA PRO A 838 -84.00 -56.29 -17.24
C PRO A 838 -83.45 -57.03 -18.51
N SER A 839 -82.24 -57.58 -18.33
CA SER A 839 -81.77 -58.93 -18.76
C SER A 839 -81.17 -59.22 -20.15
N SER A 840 -80.12 -60.07 -20.09
CA SER A 840 -79.51 -60.96 -21.10
C SER A 840 -78.46 -60.31 -22.03
N GLU A 841 -77.15 -60.44 -21.76
CA GLU A 841 -76.20 -61.57 -21.92
C GLU A 841 -75.45 -61.59 -23.28
N MET A 842 -74.11 -61.54 -23.18
CA MET A 842 -73.05 -62.03 -24.10
C MET A 842 -73.04 -61.45 -25.53
N VAL A 843 -72.00 -60.77 -26.01
CA VAL A 843 -70.55 -61.11 -26.07
C VAL A 843 -69.71 -59.84 -25.98
#